data_AF-A0A6A4R783-F1
#
_entry.id   AF-A0A6A4R783-F1
#
_cell.length_a   1.000
_cell.length_b   1.000
_cell.length_c   1.000
_cell.angle_alpha   90.00
_cell.angle_beta   90.00
_cell.angle_gamma   90.00
#
_symmetry.space_group_name_H-M   'P 1'
#
loop_
_entity.id
_entity.type
_entity.pdbx_description
1 polymer ?
#
loop_
_entity_poly.entity_id
_entity_poly.type
_entity_poly.pdbx_seq_one_letter_code
_entity_poly.pdbx_strand_id
1 'polypeptide(L)'
;MARETVHRIGSSAASPADIWAFVQDFSAPWHPLVEWMERERRKDAQVIRRFGVKGETAIVRERLTYLSNSDHVMAYVALEGIADAQKYAARLKITPSETGSTLTWHADIEAAAPRVKEIAAGTEQVFDAGITVLSEPPEPKNGPMDRLPSCAIGTKSIGQTPRLAMSIAPKGVQHGKIICLFLHGIGGNRSNWDAQLAALGHTMPVVSLDLRGYGDSTLGFEQSKTDDYFEDILSVMDAFGAEKLVLCGLSYGSWIATSFALQHPEKLAGLILCGGCTGMSEADPDEREAFRVSREVPLNAGQSPADFAVPVVDAISGPNATQEVRQTLRESMATIPSATYRDALTCFTNPLEKLDFSKASFPVLLMTGEFDRLAPPAEIRQISHRFFDAGAPFVQFEVIADAGHVCNLEQPMEVNHHIKSFLDMVGPMNKQPNITRSEKKAAKRKRILDAALIEFSRNGYSGASMQAIAERAEVSKPTLYQYIGQKDDIFRAILEAGRAKILAAFENTDEQDLTFVLWEFSWQYADYVLHPDNLSIARLMIGEALRVPDIVSSFNETGPAKAQAGVAAYLETQRNAGHLIFEDSWLAAEHLWALILSGPRNAALHFPNNLPSDQDLLPVILGGLKAFLRAYSSNLETDIEKLDALGVQRPQRRS
;
A
#
# COMPACT_ATOMS: atom_id res chain seq x y z
N MET A 1 30.04 15.28 24.80
CA MET A 1 29.21 15.50 23.60
C MET A 1 28.28 16.66 23.88
N ALA A 2 28.10 17.57 22.92
CA ALA A 2 27.16 18.68 23.04
C ALA A 2 25.80 18.27 22.46
N ARG A 3 24.73 18.89 22.96
CA ARG A 3 23.35 18.66 22.54
C ARG A 3 22.76 19.96 22.03
N GLU A 4 22.04 19.90 20.93
CA GLU A 4 21.21 21.01 20.42
C GLU A 4 19.83 20.47 20.05
N THR A 5 18.85 21.36 20.11
CA THR A 5 17.47 21.09 19.72
C THR A 5 17.04 22.07 18.66
N VAL A 6 16.44 21.59 17.58
CA VAL A 6 15.82 22.43 16.56
C VAL A 6 14.32 22.27 16.66
N HIS A 7 13.60 23.39 16.74
CA HIS A 7 12.15 23.39 16.84
C HIS A 7 11.57 24.44 15.89
N ARG A 8 10.88 24.00 14.84
CA ARG A 8 10.25 24.88 13.85
C ARG A 8 8.74 24.68 13.83
N ILE A 9 8.03 25.79 13.74
CA ILE A 9 6.57 25.84 13.67
C ILE A 9 6.19 26.59 12.39
N GLY A 10 5.24 26.03 11.65
CA GLY A 10 4.61 26.65 10.49
C GLY A 10 3.09 26.53 10.52
N SER A 11 2.43 27.19 9.58
CA SER A 11 0.98 27.16 9.43
C SER A 11 0.59 26.86 7.99
N SER A 12 -0.56 26.21 7.80
CA SER A 12 -1.20 25.98 6.51
C SER A 12 -2.70 26.23 6.63
N ALA A 13 -3.34 26.70 5.55
CA ALA A 13 -4.80 26.76 5.45
C ALA A 13 -5.43 25.38 5.17
N ALA A 14 -4.65 24.40 4.69
CA ALA A 14 -5.12 23.05 4.43
C ALA A 14 -5.43 22.30 5.72
N SER A 15 -6.31 21.29 5.63
CA SER A 15 -6.64 20.44 6.78
C SER A 15 -5.45 19.54 7.15
N PRO A 16 -5.36 19.07 8.42
CA PRO A 16 -4.29 18.16 8.81
C PRO A 16 -4.26 16.89 7.97
N ALA A 17 -5.44 16.38 7.59
CA ALA A 17 -5.58 15.17 6.78
C ALA A 17 -5.04 15.37 5.35
N ASP A 18 -5.29 16.52 4.73
CA ASP A 18 -4.80 16.80 3.37
C ASP A 18 -3.26 16.92 3.33
N ILE A 19 -2.69 17.61 4.32
CA ILE A 19 -1.23 17.72 4.44
C ILE A 19 -0.64 16.34 4.75
N TRP A 20 -1.27 15.60 5.67
CA TRP A 20 -0.81 14.26 6.04
C TRP A 20 -0.85 13.30 4.85
N ALA A 21 -1.91 13.32 4.05
CA ALA A 21 -2.04 12.49 2.86
C ALA A 21 -0.85 12.67 1.89
N PHE A 22 -0.26 13.87 1.85
CA PHE A 22 0.91 14.19 1.04
C PHE A 22 2.23 13.73 1.67
N VAL A 23 2.38 13.80 3.00
CA VAL A 23 3.66 13.54 3.70
C VAL A 23 3.78 12.15 4.32
N GLN A 24 2.66 11.44 4.54
CA GLN A 24 2.60 10.19 5.30
C GLN A 24 3.47 9.05 4.74
N ASP A 25 3.69 9.02 3.41
CA ASP A 25 4.67 8.11 2.83
C ASP A 25 6.07 8.62 3.13
N PHE A 26 6.66 8.04 4.19
CA PHE A 26 8.01 8.35 4.63
C PHE A 26 9.06 8.26 3.52
N SER A 27 8.83 7.44 2.49
CA SER A 27 9.77 7.20 1.39
C SER A 27 9.45 7.97 0.10
N ALA A 28 8.47 8.88 0.12
CA ALA A 28 8.13 9.70 -1.04
C ALA A 28 9.04 10.95 -1.16
N PRO A 29 9.58 11.26 -2.36
CA PRO A 29 10.45 12.42 -2.58
C PRO A 29 9.65 13.72 -2.77
N TRP A 30 9.01 14.22 -1.71
CA TRP A 30 8.25 15.49 -1.76
C TRP A 30 9.07 16.71 -1.34
N HIS A 31 10.12 16.52 -0.52
CA HIS A 31 10.87 17.62 0.07
C HIS A 31 11.72 18.35 -0.98
N PRO A 32 11.73 19.70 -1.04
CA PRO A 32 12.32 20.45 -2.16
C PRO A 32 13.85 20.32 -2.24
N LEU A 33 14.52 20.03 -1.12
CA LEU A 33 15.96 19.79 -1.07
C LEU A 33 16.37 18.36 -1.45
N VAL A 34 15.41 17.44 -1.58
CA VAL A 34 15.69 16.06 -1.98
C VAL A 34 15.78 15.98 -3.51
N GLU A 35 16.86 15.38 -4.02
CA GLU A 35 17.08 15.15 -5.45
C GLU A 35 16.42 13.84 -5.90
N TRP A 36 16.59 12.78 -5.12
CA TRP A 36 15.99 11.46 -5.31
C TRP A 36 15.82 10.78 -3.96
N MET A 37 14.83 9.90 -3.83
CA MET A 37 14.59 9.10 -2.62
C MET A 37 14.18 7.68 -3.02
N GLU A 38 14.64 6.70 -2.25
CA GLU A 38 14.22 5.31 -2.37
C GLU A 38 14.05 4.66 -1.00
N ARG A 39 13.15 3.69 -0.91
CA ARG A 39 13.01 2.82 0.26
C ARG A 39 14.07 1.72 0.21
N GLU A 40 14.89 1.62 1.25
CA GLU A 40 15.83 0.50 1.38
C GLU A 40 15.07 -0.79 1.70
N ARG A 41 15.42 -1.85 0.96
CA ARG A 41 14.86 -3.17 1.18
C ARG A 41 15.77 -3.96 2.11
N ARG A 42 15.34 -4.22 3.35
CA ARG A 42 16.08 -5.03 4.33
C ARG A 42 15.23 -6.15 4.92
N LYS A 43 15.91 -7.09 5.59
CA LYS A 43 15.32 -8.28 6.23
C LYS A 43 14.88 -8.03 7.69
N ASP A 44 15.17 -6.86 8.24
CA ASP A 44 15.09 -6.55 9.69
C ASP A 44 13.83 -5.76 10.08
N ALA A 45 12.78 -5.80 9.25
CA ALA A 45 11.50 -5.12 9.49
C ALA A 45 11.60 -3.60 9.77
N GLN A 46 12.69 -2.96 9.33
CA GLN A 46 12.88 -1.52 9.45
C GLN A 46 12.43 -0.80 8.18
N VAL A 47 11.75 0.34 8.34
CA VAL A 47 11.43 1.23 7.23
C VAL A 47 12.54 2.28 7.14
N ILE A 48 13.46 2.08 6.20
CA ILE A 48 14.58 2.98 5.95
C ILE A 48 14.40 3.64 4.59
N ARG A 49 14.61 4.96 4.53
CA ARG A 49 14.73 5.71 3.29
C ARG A 49 16.19 6.11 3.06
N ARG A 50 16.59 6.15 1.81
CA ARG A 50 17.89 6.61 1.34
C ARG A 50 17.65 7.70 0.30
N PHE A 51 18.32 8.84 0.43
CA PHE A 51 18.12 9.95 -0.49
C PHE A 51 19.38 10.79 -0.69
N GLY A 52 19.46 11.40 -1.88
CA GLY A 52 20.44 12.44 -2.19
C GLY A 52 19.87 13.82 -1.94
N VAL A 53 20.72 14.74 -1.47
CA VAL A 53 20.37 16.15 -1.25
C VAL A 53 20.93 16.98 -2.40
N LYS A 54 20.13 17.90 -2.94
CA LYS A 54 20.53 18.73 -4.09
C LYS A 54 21.79 19.54 -3.77
N GLY A 55 22.81 19.40 -4.63
CA GLY A 55 24.07 20.12 -4.47
C GLY A 55 25.03 19.49 -3.45
N GLU A 56 24.67 18.36 -2.84
CA GLU A 56 25.53 17.60 -1.94
C GLU A 56 25.91 16.25 -2.55
N THR A 57 27.09 15.74 -2.17
CA THR A 57 27.54 14.39 -2.58
C THR A 57 27.20 13.32 -1.55
N ALA A 58 26.84 13.72 -0.34
CA ALA A 58 26.48 12.82 0.74
C ALA A 58 25.10 12.18 0.48
N ILE A 59 24.99 10.91 0.87
CA ILE A 59 23.71 10.20 0.85
C ILE A 59 23.24 10.07 2.29
N VAL A 60 22.01 10.50 2.52
CA VAL A 60 21.37 10.41 3.84
C VAL A 60 20.55 9.13 3.93
N ARG A 61 20.64 8.47 5.08
CA ARG A 61 19.83 7.30 5.41
C ARG A 61 19.11 7.54 6.71
N GLU A 62 17.79 7.38 6.69
CA GLU A 62 16.94 7.61 7.85
C GLU A 62 16.00 6.44 8.06
N ARG A 63 15.75 6.11 9.33
CA ARG A 63 14.83 5.06 9.73
C ARG A 63 13.60 5.66 10.39
N LEU A 64 12.42 5.29 9.92
CA LEU A 64 11.16 5.57 10.58
C LEU A 64 11.07 4.74 11.87
N THR A 65 10.72 5.40 12.97
CA THR A 65 10.69 4.82 14.32
C THR A 65 9.32 4.93 14.98
N TYR A 66 8.53 5.95 14.63
CA TYR A 66 7.15 6.09 15.07
C TYR A 66 6.27 6.56 13.92
N LEU A 67 5.06 6.03 13.81
CA LEU A 67 4.03 6.49 12.88
C LEU A 67 2.64 6.48 13.55
N SER A 68 1.85 7.52 13.31
CA SER A 68 0.42 7.50 13.57
C SER A 68 -0.27 8.33 12.52
N ASN A 69 -1.08 7.68 11.69
CA ASN A 69 -1.87 8.38 10.69
C ASN A 69 -3.02 9.12 11.35
N SER A 70 -3.68 8.51 12.34
CA SER A 70 -4.78 9.17 13.08
C SER A 70 -4.34 10.43 13.85
N ASP A 71 -3.09 10.46 14.35
CA ASP A 71 -2.55 11.64 15.04
C ASP A 71 -1.75 12.59 14.12
N HIS A 72 -1.53 12.21 12.86
CA HIS A 72 -0.64 12.89 11.92
C HIS A 72 0.76 13.14 12.49
N VAL A 73 1.39 12.09 13.02
CA VAL A 73 2.72 12.12 13.65
C VAL A 73 3.64 11.08 13.02
N MET A 74 4.86 11.48 12.69
CA MET A 74 5.95 10.55 12.40
C MET A 74 7.24 10.96 13.11
N ALA A 75 8.04 9.98 13.50
CA ALA A 75 9.38 10.20 14.05
C ALA A 75 10.39 9.29 13.36
N TYR A 76 11.60 9.80 13.15
CA TYR A 76 12.67 9.09 12.46
C TYR A 76 14.04 9.47 13.04
N VAL A 77 15.03 8.61 12.77
CA VAL A 77 16.42 8.83 13.17
C VAL A 77 17.33 8.77 11.95
N ALA A 78 18.36 9.61 11.91
CA ALA A 78 19.40 9.48 10.88
C ALA A 78 20.36 8.37 11.27
N LEU A 79 20.61 7.47 10.33
CA LEU A 79 21.58 6.39 10.44
C LEU A 79 22.93 6.81 9.87
N GLU A 80 22.93 7.48 8.72
CA GLU A 80 24.12 7.91 7.98
C GLU A 80 23.85 9.20 7.20
N GLY A 81 24.91 9.89 6.76
CA GLY A 81 24.83 11.05 5.87
C GLY A 81 24.90 12.42 6.54
N ILE A 82 24.79 12.49 7.86
CA ILE A 82 25.05 13.72 8.63
C ILE A 82 26.45 13.62 9.23
N ALA A 83 27.43 14.26 8.58
CA ALA A 83 28.83 14.20 9.00
C ALA A 83 29.00 14.63 10.47
N ASP A 84 29.70 13.79 11.24
CA ASP A 84 30.04 13.97 12.66
C ASP A 84 28.86 14.06 13.64
N ALA A 85 27.63 13.76 13.21
CA ALA A 85 26.52 13.49 14.12
C ALA A 85 26.68 12.13 14.77
N GLN A 86 26.52 12.08 16.10
CA GLN A 86 26.43 10.82 16.85
C GLN A 86 24.99 10.38 17.05
N LYS A 87 24.07 11.34 17.20
CA LYS A 87 22.62 11.09 17.24
C LYS A 87 21.89 12.21 16.52
N TYR A 88 20.89 11.83 15.75
CA TYR A 88 19.93 12.73 15.14
C TYR A 88 18.57 12.04 15.17
N ALA A 89 17.61 12.60 15.92
CA ALA A 89 16.25 12.12 16.01
C ALA A 89 15.29 13.27 15.73
N ALA A 90 14.34 13.07 14.82
CA ALA A 90 13.41 14.11 14.42
C ALA A 90 11.96 13.63 14.43
N ARG A 91 11.03 14.57 14.60
CA ARG A 91 9.58 14.33 14.66
C ARG A 91 8.84 15.42 13.92
N LEU A 92 7.95 15.00 13.02
CA LEU A 92 6.96 15.86 12.37
C LEU A 92 5.58 15.58 12.96
N LYS A 93 4.86 16.64 13.30
CA LYS A 93 3.48 16.58 13.79
C LYS A 93 2.63 17.64 13.11
N ILE A 94 1.42 17.27 12.71
CA ILE A 94 0.42 18.17 12.13
C ILE A 94 -0.80 18.19 13.03
N THR A 95 -1.21 19.37 13.50
CA THR A 95 -2.39 19.50 14.36
C THR A 95 -3.39 20.49 13.77
N PRO A 96 -4.70 20.31 14.04
CA PRO A 96 -5.69 21.34 13.73
C PRO A 96 -5.35 22.69 14.38
N SER A 97 -5.76 23.78 13.75
CA SER A 97 -5.71 25.15 14.27
C SER A 97 -6.96 25.91 13.80
N GLU A 98 -7.19 27.13 14.30
CA GLU A 98 -8.40 27.90 14.00
C GLU A 98 -8.62 28.14 12.49
N THR A 99 -7.54 28.28 11.73
CA THR A 99 -7.57 28.62 10.30
C THR A 99 -7.02 27.53 9.39
N GLY A 100 -6.88 26.29 9.88
CA GLY A 100 -6.31 25.16 9.13
C GLY A 100 -5.44 24.27 10.01
N SER A 101 -4.13 24.26 9.78
CA SER A 101 -3.18 23.37 10.46
C SER A 101 -1.95 24.08 11.00
N THR A 102 -1.44 23.58 12.14
CA THR A 102 -0.10 23.88 12.67
C THR A 102 0.84 22.72 12.34
N LEU A 103 1.99 23.07 11.74
CA LEU A 103 3.07 22.16 11.40
C LEU A 103 4.15 22.30 12.47
N THR A 104 4.50 21.24 13.17
CA THR A 104 5.59 21.24 14.16
C THR A 104 6.66 20.24 13.74
N TRP A 105 7.88 20.71 13.57
CA TRP A 105 9.04 19.85 13.28
C TRP A 105 10.11 20.07 14.34
N HIS A 106 10.49 18.98 15.01
CA HIS A 106 11.47 18.97 16.08
C HIS A 106 12.63 18.03 15.75
N ALA A 107 13.85 18.37 16.16
CA ALA A 107 14.99 17.47 16.15
C ALA A 107 15.86 17.60 17.41
N ASP A 108 16.32 16.47 17.93
CA ASP A 108 17.34 16.35 18.96
C ASP A 108 18.65 15.87 18.33
N ILE A 109 19.73 16.62 18.53
CA ILE A 109 21.02 16.42 17.86
C ILE A 109 22.13 16.27 18.90
N GLU A 110 22.97 15.25 18.76
CA GLU A 110 24.19 15.08 19.54
C GLU A 110 25.43 15.02 18.65
N ALA A 111 26.39 15.94 18.85
CA ALA A 111 27.65 16.00 18.12
C ALA A 111 28.75 16.73 18.94
N ALA A 112 29.96 16.88 18.38
CA ALA A 112 31.03 17.68 18.99
C ALA A 112 30.69 19.20 18.96
N ALA A 113 31.28 19.99 19.87
CA ALA A 113 30.75 21.32 20.25
C ALA A 113 30.85 22.47 19.22
N PRO A 114 31.65 22.47 18.14
CA PRO A 114 31.37 23.40 17.03
C PRO A 114 30.32 22.78 16.08
N ARG A 115 30.46 21.49 15.81
CA ARG A 115 29.68 20.78 14.79
C ARG A 115 28.19 20.70 15.10
N VAL A 116 27.81 20.49 16.36
CA VAL A 116 26.39 20.35 16.75
C VAL A 116 25.58 21.59 16.35
N LYS A 117 26.18 22.78 16.44
CA LYS A 117 25.54 24.05 16.06
C LYS A 117 25.39 24.19 14.55
N GLU A 118 26.38 23.73 13.79
CA GLU A 118 26.29 23.71 12.33
C GLU A 118 25.21 22.75 11.84
N ILE A 119 25.10 21.56 12.46
CA ILE A 119 24.05 20.59 12.14
C ILE A 119 22.68 21.18 12.49
N ALA A 120 22.55 21.85 13.64
CA ALA A 120 21.31 22.52 14.03
C ALA A 120 20.90 23.62 13.02
N ALA A 121 21.83 24.50 12.63
CA ALA A 121 21.56 25.55 11.64
C ALA A 121 21.18 24.99 10.26
N GLY A 122 21.81 23.91 9.80
CA GLY A 122 21.40 23.22 8.58
C GLY A 122 20.03 22.57 8.70
N THR A 123 19.72 21.99 9.86
CA THR A 123 18.42 21.37 10.14
C THR A 123 17.29 22.39 10.14
N GLU A 124 17.52 23.59 10.69
CA GLU A 124 16.55 24.70 10.62
C GLU A 124 16.18 25.05 9.16
N GLN A 125 17.18 25.11 8.27
CA GLN A 125 16.95 25.40 6.85
C GLN A 125 16.17 24.27 6.15
N VAL A 126 16.49 23.01 6.47
CA VAL A 126 15.75 21.85 5.95
C VAL A 126 14.31 21.91 6.40
N PHE A 127 14.05 22.12 7.70
CA PHE A 127 12.69 22.18 8.24
C PHE A 127 11.88 23.33 7.63
N ASP A 128 12.49 24.50 7.44
CA ASP A 128 11.82 25.65 6.81
C ASP A 128 11.44 25.41 5.37
N ALA A 129 12.33 24.78 4.60
CA ALA A 129 12.06 24.45 3.21
C ALA A 129 10.89 23.46 3.09
N GLY A 130 10.83 22.45 3.97
CA GLY A 130 9.71 21.51 4.01
C GLY A 130 8.42 22.16 4.49
N ILE A 131 8.46 22.97 5.55
CA ILE A 131 7.29 23.73 6.04
C ILE A 131 6.73 24.61 4.93
N THR A 132 7.58 25.29 4.15
CA THR A 132 7.14 26.14 3.04
C THR A 132 6.33 25.37 2.00
N VAL A 133 6.72 24.14 1.67
CA VAL A 133 5.96 23.28 0.75
C VAL A 133 4.65 22.81 1.40
N LEU A 134 4.67 22.47 2.68
CA LEU A 134 3.49 21.98 3.40
C LEU A 134 2.50 23.10 3.79
N SER A 135 2.89 24.37 3.72
CA SER A 135 1.99 25.51 3.91
C SER A 135 0.94 25.60 2.79
N GLU A 136 1.28 25.16 1.58
CA GLU A 136 0.40 25.06 0.42
C GLU A 136 0.61 23.69 -0.26
N PRO A 137 0.15 22.58 0.36
CA PRO A 137 0.42 21.25 -0.15
C PRO A 137 -0.27 21.05 -1.50
N PRO A 138 0.33 20.28 -2.44
CA PRO A 138 -0.35 19.86 -3.66
C PRO A 138 -1.66 19.12 -3.34
N GLU A 139 -2.61 19.14 -4.29
CA GLU A 139 -3.86 18.38 -4.11
C GLU A 139 -3.58 16.91 -3.78
N PRO A 140 -4.17 16.39 -2.68
CA PRO A 140 -3.92 15.03 -2.26
C PRO A 140 -4.52 14.05 -3.28
N LYS A 141 -3.76 13.00 -3.62
CA LYS A 141 -4.27 11.87 -4.40
C LYS A 141 -5.00 10.89 -3.47
N ASN A 142 -6.13 11.32 -2.92
CA ASN A 142 -6.94 10.45 -2.08
C ASN A 142 -7.94 9.67 -2.96
N GLY A 143 -7.62 8.41 -3.24
CA GLY A 143 -8.58 7.43 -3.74
C GLY A 143 -9.29 6.72 -2.57
N PRO A 144 -10.46 6.11 -2.81
CA PRO A 144 -11.08 5.23 -1.82
C PRO A 144 -10.12 4.09 -1.46
N MET A 145 -10.16 3.60 -0.21
CA MET A 145 -9.43 2.39 0.18
C MET A 145 -9.93 1.19 -0.63
N ASP A 146 -9.03 0.56 -1.37
CA ASP A 146 -9.36 -0.62 -2.18
C ASP A 146 -9.70 -1.82 -1.29
N ARG A 147 -10.70 -2.60 -1.68
CA ARG A 147 -10.97 -3.87 -0.99
C ARG A 147 -9.86 -4.87 -1.27
N LEU A 148 -9.27 -5.43 -0.22
CA LEU A 148 -8.31 -6.51 -0.34
C LEU A 148 -8.98 -7.79 -0.89
N PRO A 149 -8.29 -8.58 -1.73
CA PRO A 149 -8.81 -9.84 -2.23
C PRO A 149 -9.05 -10.82 -1.08
N SER A 150 -10.17 -11.53 -1.13
CA SER A 150 -10.52 -12.54 -0.13
C SER A 150 -9.93 -13.92 -0.47
N CYS A 151 -9.69 -14.75 0.53
CA CYS A 151 -9.29 -16.15 0.40
C CYS A 151 -10.17 -17.06 1.27
N ALA A 152 -10.21 -18.35 0.90
CA ALA A 152 -10.97 -19.34 1.65
C ALA A 152 -10.29 -19.68 2.98
N ILE A 153 -11.09 -19.80 4.03
CA ILE A 153 -10.66 -20.18 5.38
C ILE A 153 -10.91 -21.67 5.59
N GLY A 154 -9.89 -22.38 6.06
CA GLY A 154 -9.99 -23.77 6.52
C GLY A 154 -9.94 -23.86 8.04
N THR A 155 -10.12 -25.06 8.58
CA THR A 155 -10.00 -25.34 10.02
C THR A 155 -8.93 -26.41 10.29
N LYS A 156 -8.32 -26.36 11.46
CA LYS A 156 -7.36 -27.36 11.96
C LYS A 156 -7.52 -27.52 13.47
N SER A 157 -7.11 -28.66 14.01
CA SER A 157 -6.95 -28.85 15.45
C SER A 157 -5.65 -29.58 15.77
N ILE A 158 -5.07 -29.28 16.92
CA ILE A 158 -3.83 -29.90 17.43
C ILE A 158 -3.99 -30.27 18.91
N GLY A 159 -3.12 -31.15 19.41
CA GLY A 159 -3.14 -31.57 20.81
C GLY A 159 -4.28 -32.52 21.17
N GLN A 160 -4.42 -32.79 22.47
CA GLN A 160 -5.44 -33.69 23.05
C GLN A 160 -6.19 -32.98 24.18
N THR A 161 -5.47 -32.52 25.22
CA THR A 161 -6.05 -31.71 26.32
C THR A 161 -5.00 -30.74 26.87
N PRO A 162 -5.15 -29.41 26.66
CA PRO A 162 -6.19 -28.83 25.81
C PRO A 162 -5.99 -29.25 24.34
N ARG A 163 -7.09 -29.58 23.66
CA ARG A 163 -7.13 -29.58 22.20
C ARG A 163 -7.26 -28.13 21.78
N LEU A 164 -6.46 -27.69 20.81
CA LEU A 164 -6.47 -26.34 20.28
C LEU A 164 -7.06 -26.34 18.87
N ALA A 165 -8.15 -25.61 18.66
CA ALA A 165 -8.81 -25.45 17.37
C ALA A 165 -8.49 -24.09 16.75
N MET A 166 -8.38 -24.05 15.43
CA MET A 166 -7.93 -22.85 14.72
C MET A 166 -8.57 -22.74 13.33
N SER A 167 -8.76 -21.50 12.88
CA SER A 167 -9.05 -21.15 11.49
C SER A 167 -7.74 -20.80 10.78
N ILE A 168 -7.61 -21.15 9.51
CA ILE A 168 -6.35 -21.03 8.75
C ILE A 168 -6.56 -20.50 7.33
N ALA A 169 -5.61 -19.69 6.86
CA ALA A 169 -5.42 -19.31 5.45
C ALA A 169 -3.90 -19.14 5.19
N PRO A 170 -3.30 -19.36 3.99
CA PRO A 170 -3.82 -19.72 2.67
C PRO A 170 -3.65 -21.20 2.27
N LYS A 171 -4.28 -21.58 1.16
CA LYS A 171 -4.26 -22.93 0.56
C LYS A 171 -2.84 -23.53 0.51
N GLY A 172 -2.60 -24.58 1.30
CA GLY A 172 -1.33 -25.30 1.30
C GLY A 172 -0.25 -24.77 2.25
N VAL A 173 -0.60 -24.21 3.43
CA VAL A 173 0.38 -24.00 4.52
C VAL A 173 0.98 -25.34 4.94
N GLN A 174 2.01 -25.77 4.23
CA GLN A 174 3.06 -26.63 4.73
C GLN A 174 4.24 -25.70 5.01
N HIS A 175 4.40 -25.33 6.29
CA HIS A 175 5.60 -24.71 6.84
C HIS A 175 5.91 -23.29 6.34
N GLY A 176 5.65 -22.30 7.20
CA GLY A 176 6.12 -20.93 7.04
C GLY A 176 7.06 -20.57 8.19
N LYS A 177 8.27 -20.07 7.89
CA LYS A 177 9.20 -19.61 8.95
C LYS A 177 8.61 -18.52 9.84
N ILE A 178 7.67 -17.74 9.30
CA ILE A 178 6.89 -16.75 10.03
C ILE A 178 5.41 -16.98 9.72
N ILE A 179 4.57 -17.01 10.77
CA ILE A 179 3.11 -17.03 10.65
C ILE A 179 2.53 -15.82 11.40
N CYS A 180 1.34 -15.36 11.03
CA CYS A 180 0.58 -14.38 11.82
C CYS A 180 -0.51 -15.10 12.62
N LEU A 181 -0.43 -15.04 13.95
CA LEU A 181 -1.36 -15.71 14.87
C LEU A 181 -2.27 -14.68 15.52
N PHE A 182 -3.58 -14.89 15.44
CA PHE A 182 -4.62 -14.01 16.00
C PHE A 182 -5.25 -14.64 17.24
N LEU A 183 -5.30 -13.87 18.34
CA LEU A 183 -5.90 -14.23 19.63
C LEU A 183 -7.14 -13.37 19.88
N HIS A 184 -8.28 -14.00 20.13
CA HIS A 184 -9.54 -13.29 20.40
C HIS A 184 -9.62 -12.72 21.83
N GLY A 185 -10.59 -11.83 22.07
CA GLY A 185 -10.91 -11.30 23.40
C GLY A 185 -11.71 -12.27 24.26
N ILE A 186 -11.88 -11.97 25.56
CA ILE A 186 -12.48 -12.89 26.55
C ILE A 186 -13.94 -13.29 26.24
N GLY A 187 -14.68 -12.47 25.50
CA GLY A 187 -16.06 -12.73 25.07
C GLY A 187 -16.18 -13.27 23.64
N GLY A 188 -15.06 -13.59 22.99
CA GLY A 188 -15.00 -13.95 21.58
C GLY A 188 -14.60 -15.41 21.31
N ASN A 189 -14.33 -15.70 20.06
CA ASN A 189 -13.70 -16.94 19.58
C ASN A 189 -12.92 -16.66 18.29
N ARG A 190 -12.29 -17.68 17.68
CA ARG A 190 -11.44 -17.57 16.49
C ARG A 190 -12.12 -16.95 15.27
N SER A 191 -13.45 -17.06 15.14
CA SER A 191 -14.20 -16.52 13.98
C SER A 191 -14.30 -15.00 14.00
N ASN A 192 -14.02 -14.36 15.15
CA ASN A 192 -13.95 -12.90 15.25
C ASN A 192 -12.83 -12.29 14.40
N TRP A 193 -11.95 -13.13 13.83
CA TRP A 193 -10.88 -12.74 12.93
C TRP A 193 -11.11 -13.20 11.48
N ASP A 194 -12.27 -13.77 11.13
CA ASP A 194 -12.49 -14.33 9.79
C ASP A 194 -12.33 -13.27 8.68
N ALA A 195 -12.80 -12.03 8.91
CA ALA A 195 -12.60 -10.94 7.96
C ALA A 195 -11.11 -10.60 7.74
N GLN A 196 -10.29 -10.69 8.79
CA GLN A 196 -8.84 -10.50 8.72
C GLN A 196 -8.16 -11.69 8.04
N LEU A 197 -8.50 -12.92 8.41
CA LEU A 197 -7.94 -14.13 7.80
C LEU A 197 -8.21 -14.17 6.29
N ALA A 198 -9.45 -13.87 5.89
CA ALA A 198 -9.86 -13.83 4.49
C ALA A 198 -9.06 -12.78 3.70
N ALA A 199 -8.85 -11.59 4.24
CA ALA A 199 -8.14 -10.50 3.54
C ALA A 199 -6.61 -10.67 3.52
N LEU A 200 -6.04 -11.29 4.57
CA LEU A 200 -4.59 -11.32 4.80
C LEU A 200 -3.92 -12.63 4.41
N GLY A 201 -4.69 -13.69 4.14
CA GLY A 201 -4.12 -14.98 3.75
C GLY A 201 -3.27 -14.94 2.48
N HIS A 202 -3.47 -13.96 1.60
CA HIS A 202 -2.60 -13.75 0.43
C HIS A 202 -1.23 -13.14 0.78
N THR A 203 -1.08 -12.54 1.95
CA THR A 203 0.15 -11.88 2.40
C THR A 203 1.13 -12.89 3.01
N MET A 204 0.65 -13.71 3.95
CA MET A 204 1.41 -14.78 4.60
C MET A 204 0.47 -15.79 5.27
N PRO A 205 0.97 -16.93 5.80
CA PRO A 205 0.16 -17.82 6.63
C PRO A 205 -0.44 -17.09 7.83
N VAL A 206 -1.76 -17.09 7.91
CA VAL A 206 -2.56 -16.49 8.99
C VAL A 206 -3.37 -17.56 9.70
N VAL A 207 -3.39 -17.50 11.03
CA VAL A 207 -4.04 -18.47 11.90
C VAL A 207 -4.80 -17.72 12.97
N SER A 208 -6.09 -17.98 13.18
CA SER A 208 -6.77 -17.54 14.40
C SER A 208 -7.03 -18.73 15.31
N LEU A 209 -6.70 -18.58 16.59
CA LEU A 209 -6.78 -19.63 17.60
C LEU A 209 -8.03 -19.42 18.45
N ASP A 210 -8.80 -20.49 18.67
CA ASP A 210 -9.67 -20.56 19.84
C ASP A 210 -8.79 -20.76 21.05
N LEU A 211 -8.77 -19.78 21.94
CA LEU A 211 -8.09 -19.92 23.22
C LEU A 211 -8.62 -21.16 23.95
N ARG A 212 -7.80 -21.77 24.81
CA ARG A 212 -8.18 -22.95 25.59
C ARG A 212 -9.58 -22.82 26.22
N GLY A 213 -10.42 -23.82 26.01
CA GLY A 213 -11.80 -23.86 26.48
C GLY A 213 -12.82 -23.04 25.68
N TYR A 214 -12.41 -22.29 24.65
CA TYR A 214 -13.30 -21.55 23.76
C TYR A 214 -13.61 -22.33 22.48
N GLY A 215 -14.78 -22.09 21.89
CA GLY A 215 -15.17 -22.68 20.61
C GLY A 215 -14.96 -24.20 20.57
N ASP A 216 -14.14 -24.67 19.64
CA ASP A 216 -13.84 -26.11 19.51
C ASP A 216 -12.58 -26.56 20.28
N SER A 217 -11.89 -25.62 20.95
CA SER A 217 -10.78 -25.91 21.87
C SER A 217 -11.31 -26.45 23.19
N THR A 218 -10.64 -27.44 23.77
CA THR A 218 -11.00 -27.94 25.10
C THR A 218 -10.26 -27.16 26.18
N LEU A 219 -10.86 -27.07 27.37
CA LEU A 219 -10.18 -26.53 28.54
C LEU A 219 -9.15 -27.56 29.06
N GLY A 220 -8.12 -27.07 29.76
CA GLY A 220 -7.18 -27.91 30.51
C GLY A 220 -7.82 -28.54 31.75
N PHE A 221 -7.05 -29.37 32.46
CA PHE A 221 -7.51 -30.02 33.69
C PHE A 221 -7.43 -29.11 34.92
N GLU A 222 -6.45 -28.21 34.93
CA GLU A 222 -6.15 -27.29 36.03
C GLU A 222 -6.50 -25.85 35.64
N GLN A 223 -6.62 -24.98 36.64
CA GLN A 223 -6.79 -23.54 36.43
C GLN A 223 -5.66 -22.98 35.56
N SER A 224 -6.02 -22.38 34.43
CA SER A 224 -5.05 -21.82 33.48
C SER A 224 -4.27 -20.67 34.11
N LYS A 225 -2.98 -20.61 33.79
CA LYS A 225 -2.07 -19.50 34.09
C LYS A 225 -1.64 -18.80 32.80
N THR A 226 -0.75 -17.82 32.90
CA THR A 226 -0.20 -17.17 31.70
C THR A 226 0.69 -18.11 30.88
N ASP A 227 1.57 -18.87 31.55
CA ASP A 227 2.50 -19.84 30.92
C ASP A 227 1.78 -20.87 30.05
N ASP A 228 0.60 -21.28 30.50
CA ASP A 228 -0.32 -22.13 29.78
C ASP A 228 -0.69 -21.59 28.38
N TYR A 229 -1.07 -20.32 28.29
CA TYR A 229 -1.33 -19.68 26.99
C TYR A 229 -0.06 -19.54 26.16
N PHE A 230 1.12 -19.41 26.78
CA PHE A 230 2.39 -19.39 26.06
C PHE A 230 2.71 -20.75 25.43
N GLU A 231 2.49 -21.83 26.17
CA GLU A 231 2.62 -23.20 25.65
C GLU A 231 1.62 -23.48 24.51
N ASP A 232 0.41 -22.92 24.57
CA ASP A 232 -0.54 -23.01 23.46
C ASP A 232 -0.01 -22.29 22.21
N ILE A 233 0.54 -21.08 22.36
CA ILE A 233 1.15 -20.31 21.27
C ILE A 233 2.34 -21.07 20.66
N LEU A 234 3.22 -21.61 21.50
CA LEU A 234 4.38 -22.41 21.07
C LEU A 234 3.94 -23.70 20.37
N SER A 235 2.92 -24.38 20.86
CA SER A 235 2.34 -25.57 20.22
C SER A 235 1.77 -25.26 18.84
N VAL A 236 1.14 -24.09 18.68
CA VAL A 236 0.70 -23.61 17.36
C VAL A 236 1.92 -23.36 16.47
N MET A 237 2.97 -22.67 16.94
CA MET A 237 4.20 -22.47 16.16
C MET A 237 4.77 -23.79 15.65
N ASP A 238 4.92 -24.78 16.53
CA ASP A 238 5.46 -26.09 16.19
C ASP A 238 4.60 -26.82 15.14
N ALA A 239 3.27 -26.76 15.28
CA ALA A 239 2.34 -27.38 14.35
C ALA A 239 2.34 -26.76 12.93
N PHE A 240 2.88 -25.56 12.78
CA PHE A 240 3.10 -24.89 11.49
C PHE A 240 4.59 -24.79 11.11
N GLY A 241 5.50 -25.34 11.91
CA GLY A 241 6.94 -25.23 11.70
C GLY A 241 7.45 -23.78 11.67
N ALA A 242 6.82 -22.91 12.46
CA ALA A 242 7.16 -21.49 12.52
C ALA A 242 8.34 -21.23 13.45
N GLU A 243 9.33 -20.47 12.97
CA GLU A 243 10.46 -20.00 13.78
C GLU A 243 10.11 -18.70 14.53
N LYS A 244 9.27 -17.86 13.91
CA LYS A 244 8.79 -16.59 14.46
C LYS A 244 7.29 -16.38 14.22
N LEU A 245 6.72 -15.43 14.97
CA LEU A 245 5.33 -15.01 14.90
C LEU A 245 5.21 -13.51 14.62
N VAL A 246 4.24 -13.13 13.81
CA VAL A 246 3.51 -11.89 14.05
C VAL A 246 2.35 -12.23 14.98
N LEU A 247 2.38 -11.76 16.21
CA LEU A 247 1.35 -12.09 17.19
C LEU A 247 0.34 -10.95 17.26
N CYS A 248 -0.92 -11.24 16.97
CA CYS A 248 -2.02 -10.29 16.96
C CYS A 248 -3.01 -10.65 18.07
N GLY A 249 -3.38 -9.67 18.90
CA GLY A 249 -4.36 -9.86 19.96
C GLY A 249 -5.48 -8.84 19.92
N LEU A 250 -6.65 -9.22 20.44
CA LEU A 250 -7.75 -8.32 20.76
C LEU A 250 -8.03 -8.38 22.28
N SER A 251 -8.05 -7.24 22.96
CA SER A 251 -8.45 -7.14 24.37
C SER A 251 -7.68 -8.13 25.27
N TYR A 252 -8.35 -9.14 25.82
CA TYR A 252 -7.71 -10.26 26.54
C TYR A 252 -6.59 -10.93 25.75
N GLY A 253 -6.80 -11.16 24.45
CA GLY A 253 -5.77 -11.65 23.54
C GLY A 253 -4.59 -10.69 23.37
N SER A 254 -4.81 -9.37 23.45
CA SER A 254 -3.73 -8.36 23.44
C SER A 254 -2.87 -8.44 24.69
N TRP A 255 -3.48 -8.71 25.84
CA TRP A 255 -2.76 -8.93 27.09
C TRP A 255 -1.91 -10.21 27.06
N ILE A 256 -2.48 -11.32 26.59
CA ILE A 256 -1.73 -12.57 26.38
C ILE A 256 -0.58 -12.33 25.40
N ALA A 257 -0.86 -11.67 24.26
CA ALA A 257 0.13 -11.39 23.23
C ALA A 257 1.27 -10.52 23.74
N THR A 258 0.97 -9.46 24.49
CA THR A 258 1.98 -8.58 25.08
C THR A 258 2.85 -9.33 26.09
N SER A 259 2.22 -10.12 26.97
CA SER A 259 2.93 -10.90 27.99
C SER A 259 3.87 -11.92 27.34
N PHE A 260 3.39 -12.67 26.34
CA PHE A 260 4.21 -13.60 25.57
C PHE A 260 5.36 -12.89 24.86
N ALA A 261 5.07 -11.77 24.20
CA ALA A 261 6.05 -11.07 23.38
C ALA A 261 7.21 -10.49 24.19
N LEU A 262 6.95 -10.00 25.41
CA LEU A 262 8.01 -9.49 26.28
C LEU A 262 8.79 -10.61 26.99
N GLN A 263 8.21 -11.79 27.19
CA GLN A 263 8.92 -12.94 27.76
C GLN A 263 9.68 -13.78 26.72
N HIS A 264 9.22 -13.79 25.46
CA HIS A 264 9.80 -14.55 24.35
C HIS A 264 10.15 -13.66 23.13
N PRO A 265 10.84 -12.52 23.28
CA PRO A 265 11.06 -11.55 22.21
C PRO A 265 11.77 -12.15 20.98
N GLU A 266 12.56 -13.21 21.14
CA GLU A 266 13.23 -13.92 20.07
C GLU A 266 12.27 -14.63 19.12
N LYS A 267 11.07 -14.99 19.59
CA LYS A 267 10.00 -15.61 18.80
C LYS A 267 9.21 -14.61 17.99
N LEU A 268 9.42 -13.30 18.16
CA LEU A 268 8.61 -12.28 17.51
C LEU A 268 9.28 -11.74 16.24
N ALA A 269 8.48 -11.67 15.19
CA ALA A 269 8.70 -10.86 14.00
C ALA A 269 7.97 -9.50 14.10
N GLY A 270 6.86 -9.45 14.83
CA GLY A 270 6.12 -8.23 15.15
C GLY A 270 4.95 -8.49 16.10
N LEU A 271 4.45 -7.43 16.74
CA LEU A 271 3.32 -7.49 17.67
C LEU A 271 2.20 -6.55 17.18
N ILE A 272 0.96 -7.04 17.14
CA ILE A 272 -0.22 -6.26 16.78
C ILE A 272 -1.22 -6.33 17.92
N LEU A 273 -1.69 -5.17 18.39
CA LEU A 273 -2.58 -5.07 19.53
C LEU A 273 -3.82 -4.28 19.14
N CYS A 274 -4.99 -4.89 19.26
CA CYS A 274 -6.29 -4.25 19.05
C CYS A 274 -7.00 -4.10 20.40
N GLY A 275 -7.45 -2.89 20.76
CA GLY A 275 -8.33 -2.67 21.92
C GLY A 275 -7.77 -3.22 23.25
N GLY A 276 -6.47 -3.05 23.52
CA GLY A 276 -5.85 -3.47 24.77
C GLY A 276 -4.34 -3.71 24.66
N CYS A 277 -3.64 -3.82 25.80
CA CYS A 277 -2.22 -4.19 25.85
C CYS A 277 -1.81 -4.75 27.22
N THR A 278 -1.92 -3.95 28.28
CA THR A 278 -1.43 -4.31 29.62
C THR A 278 -2.45 -5.12 30.43
N GLY A 279 -3.73 -5.04 30.07
CA GLY A 279 -4.80 -5.76 30.75
C GLY A 279 -4.83 -5.47 32.25
N MET A 280 -5.18 -6.48 33.05
CA MET A 280 -5.23 -6.36 34.51
C MET A 280 -3.85 -6.49 35.18
N SER A 281 -2.76 -6.75 34.44
CA SER A 281 -1.41 -6.89 35.00
C SER A 281 -0.89 -5.62 35.67
N GLU A 282 -1.34 -4.44 35.24
CA GLU A 282 -0.91 -3.14 35.79
C GLU A 282 -2.03 -2.39 36.53
N ALA A 283 -3.25 -2.95 36.59
CA ALA A 283 -4.37 -2.39 37.35
C ALA A 283 -4.10 -2.44 38.86
N ASP A 284 -4.78 -1.61 39.64
CA ASP A 284 -4.70 -1.68 41.11
C ASP A 284 -5.35 -2.98 41.63
N PRO A 285 -4.83 -3.61 42.72
CA PRO A 285 -5.44 -4.82 43.28
C PRO A 285 -6.95 -4.74 43.53
N ASP A 286 -7.46 -3.59 44.00
CA ASP A 286 -8.89 -3.42 44.27
C ASP A 286 -9.70 -3.35 42.96
N GLU A 287 -9.16 -2.72 41.92
CA GLU A 287 -9.77 -2.68 40.59
C GLU A 287 -9.86 -4.07 39.96
N ARG A 288 -8.79 -4.87 40.06
CA ARG A 288 -8.75 -6.26 39.57
C ARG A 288 -9.81 -7.12 40.26
N GLU A 289 -9.88 -7.02 41.58
CA GLU A 289 -10.84 -7.79 42.37
C GLU A 289 -12.27 -7.36 42.07
N ALA A 290 -12.54 -6.06 41.97
CA ALA A 290 -13.85 -5.53 41.59
C ALA A 290 -14.24 -6.00 40.17
N PHE A 291 -13.31 -6.01 39.22
CA PHE A 291 -13.52 -6.56 37.89
C PHE A 291 -13.87 -8.05 37.96
N ARG A 292 -13.07 -8.86 38.65
CA ARG A 292 -13.32 -10.31 38.79
C ARG A 292 -14.69 -10.59 39.40
N VAL A 293 -14.97 -10.01 40.56
CA VAL A 293 -16.20 -10.25 41.33
C VAL A 293 -17.42 -9.84 40.52
N SER A 294 -17.41 -8.66 39.89
CA SER A 294 -18.57 -8.19 39.13
C SER A 294 -18.93 -9.07 37.93
N ARG A 295 -17.95 -9.82 37.37
CA ARG A 295 -18.20 -10.80 36.29
C ARG A 295 -18.47 -12.22 36.79
N GLU A 296 -18.02 -12.56 38.00
CA GLU A 296 -18.36 -13.82 38.65
C GLU A 296 -19.75 -13.84 39.29
N VAL A 297 -20.27 -12.70 39.73
CA VAL A 297 -21.59 -12.60 40.39
C VAL A 297 -22.72 -13.20 39.52
N PRO A 298 -22.87 -12.84 38.22
CA PRO A 298 -23.86 -13.48 37.36
C PRO A 298 -23.68 -14.99 37.25
N LEU A 299 -22.43 -15.44 37.10
CA LEU A 299 -22.10 -16.86 36.99
C LEU A 299 -22.42 -17.62 38.29
N ASN A 300 -22.19 -17.01 39.45
CA ASN A 300 -22.50 -17.56 40.77
C ASN A 300 -24.01 -17.66 41.01
N ALA A 301 -24.78 -16.78 40.36
CA ALA A 301 -26.24 -16.83 40.34
C ALA A 301 -26.79 -17.84 39.31
N GLY A 302 -25.93 -18.63 38.66
CA GLY A 302 -26.32 -19.66 37.69
C GLY A 302 -26.54 -19.14 36.26
N GLN A 303 -26.25 -17.86 35.99
CA GLN A 303 -26.26 -17.33 34.63
C GLN A 303 -25.06 -17.85 33.83
N SER A 304 -25.24 -17.94 32.53
CA SER A 304 -24.22 -18.25 31.54
C SER A 304 -23.78 -16.98 30.79
N PRO A 305 -22.63 -16.99 30.08
CA PRO A 305 -22.26 -15.92 29.18
C PRO A 305 -23.34 -15.51 28.18
N ALA A 306 -24.22 -16.42 27.76
CA ALA A 306 -25.36 -16.11 26.91
C ALA A 306 -26.36 -15.13 27.56
N ASP A 307 -26.60 -15.27 28.87
CA ASP A 307 -27.62 -14.49 29.59
C ASP A 307 -27.22 -13.01 29.75
N PHE A 308 -25.92 -12.74 29.85
CA PHE A 308 -25.39 -11.37 29.97
C PHE A 308 -24.68 -10.88 28.69
N ALA A 309 -24.84 -11.59 27.56
CA ALA A 309 -24.20 -11.22 26.30
C ALA A 309 -24.67 -9.84 25.80
N VAL A 310 -25.98 -9.54 25.86
CA VAL A 310 -26.54 -8.27 25.37
C VAL A 310 -25.91 -7.05 26.05
N PRO A 311 -25.95 -6.89 27.40
CA PRO A 311 -25.37 -5.72 28.04
C PRO A 311 -23.86 -5.62 27.87
N VAL A 312 -23.14 -6.74 27.71
CA VAL A 312 -21.69 -6.73 27.43
C VAL A 312 -21.43 -6.24 26.01
N VAL A 313 -22.13 -6.76 25.01
CA VAL A 313 -22.00 -6.33 23.61
C VAL A 313 -22.33 -4.85 23.46
N ASP A 314 -23.38 -4.38 24.11
CA ASP A 314 -23.76 -2.96 24.07
C ASP A 314 -22.70 -2.05 24.72
N ALA A 315 -21.93 -2.56 25.69
CA ALA A 315 -20.86 -1.81 26.34
C ALA A 315 -19.56 -1.74 25.51
N ILE A 316 -19.27 -2.76 24.70
CA ILE A 316 -18.03 -2.86 23.92
C ILE A 316 -18.17 -2.35 22.47
N SER A 317 -19.38 -2.35 21.92
CA SER A 317 -19.61 -1.89 20.55
C SER A 317 -19.66 -0.37 20.43
N GLY A 318 -19.14 0.15 19.32
CA GLY A 318 -19.30 1.55 18.94
C GLY A 318 -20.77 1.95 18.73
N PRO A 319 -21.08 3.26 18.74
CA PRO A 319 -22.44 3.76 18.57
C PRO A 319 -23.07 3.32 17.23
N ASN A 320 -22.26 3.21 16.18
CA ASN A 320 -22.72 2.86 14.83
C ASN A 320 -22.46 1.39 14.44
N ALA A 321 -22.06 0.53 15.39
CA ALA A 321 -21.87 -0.89 15.13
C ALA A 321 -23.16 -1.52 14.58
N THR A 322 -23.06 -2.22 13.45
CA THR A 322 -24.21 -2.80 12.74
C THR A 322 -24.89 -3.90 13.55
N GLN A 323 -26.13 -4.24 13.17
CA GLN A 323 -26.85 -5.34 13.83
C GLN A 323 -26.15 -6.68 13.61
N GLU A 324 -25.57 -6.91 12.44
CA GLU A 324 -24.81 -8.12 12.10
C GLU A 324 -23.58 -8.27 12.99
N VAL A 325 -22.83 -7.20 13.23
CA VAL A 325 -21.67 -7.20 14.13
C VAL A 325 -22.11 -7.51 15.56
N ARG A 326 -23.14 -6.82 16.07
CA ARG A 326 -23.67 -7.07 17.41
C ARG A 326 -24.18 -8.49 17.57
N GLN A 327 -24.83 -9.03 16.55
CA GLN A 327 -25.32 -10.41 16.56
C GLN A 327 -24.17 -11.42 16.59
N THR A 328 -23.15 -11.22 15.76
CA THR A 328 -21.93 -12.05 15.74
C THR A 328 -21.24 -12.09 17.11
N LEU A 329 -21.16 -10.95 17.79
CA LEU A 329 -20.58 -10.86 19.14
C LEU A 329 -21.43 -11.60 20.18
N ARG A 330 -22.76 -11.45 20.14
CA ARG A 330 -23.67 -12.16 21.05
C ARG A 330 -23.58 -13.67 20.85
N GLU A 331 -23.53 -14.13 19.61
CA GLU A 331 -23.37 -15.55 19.27
C GLU A 331 -22.02 -16.07 19.76
N SER A 332 -20.94 -15.32 19.52
CA SER A 332 -19.61 -15.67 20.03
C SER A 332 -19.63 -15.86 21.55
N MET A 333 -20.22 -14.90 22.25
CA MET A 333 -20.29 -14.92 23.71
C MET A 333 -21.19 -16.03 24.26
N ALA A 334 -22.32 -16.29 23.61
CA ALA A 334 -23.28 -17.31 24.03
C ALA A 334 -22.73 -18.74 23.95
N THR A 335 -21.73 -18.98 23.10
CA THR A 335 -21.07 -20.29 22.98
C THR A 335 -20.05 -20.58 24.09
N ILE A 336 -19.70 -19.59 24.92
CA ILE A 336 -18.64 -19.74 25.91
C ILE A 336 -19.16 -20.54 27.12
N PRO A 337 -18.53 -21.68 27.48
CA PRO A 337 -18.87 -22.38 28.72
C PRO A 337 -18.57 -21.51 29.95
N SER A 338 -19.45 -21.52 30.96
CA SER A 338 -19.25 -20.77 32.20
C SER A 338 -17.94 -21.13 32.92
N ALA A 339 -17.51 -22.40 32.83
CA ALA A 339 -16.24 -22.85 33.39
C ALA A 339 -15.04 -22.18 32.70
N THR A 340 -15.05 -22.14 31.35
CA THR A 340 -14.03 -21.42 30.56
C THR A 340 -13.99 -19.94 30.90
N TYR A 341 -15.14 -19.28 30.98
CA TYR A 341 -15.18 -17.85 31.27
C TYR A 341 -14.63 -17.54 32.67
N ARG A 342 -14.93 -18.37 33.68
CA ARG A 342 -14.34 -18.26 35.03
C ARG A 342 -12.83 -18.51 35.03
N ASP A 343 -12.37 -19.52 34.31
CA ASP A 343 -10.95 -19.85 34.19
C ASP A 343 -10.17 -18.68 33.58
N ALA A 344 -10.68 -18.08 32.50
CA ALA A 344 -10.09 -16.91 31.85
C ALA A 344 -10.10 -15.67 32.77
N LEU A 345 -11.20 -15.39 33.47
CA LEU A 345 -11.27 -14.29 34.45
C LEU A 345 -10.24 -14.44 35.56
N THR A 346 -10.11 -15.65 36.09
CA THR A 346 -9.15 -15.97 37.15
C THR A 346 -7.72 -15.80 36.65
N CYS A 347 -7.39 -16.28 35.46
CA CYS A 347 -6.06 -16.07 34.87
C CYS A 347 -5.79 -14.59 34.60
N PHE A 348 -6.75 -13.86 34.02
CA PHE A 348 -6.59 -12.45 33.68
C PHE A 348 -6.27 -11.57 34.90
N THR A 349 -6.86 -11.88 36.05
CA THR A 349 -6.80 -11.03 37.26
C THR A 349 -5.72 -11.43 38.26
N ASN A 350 -5.09 -12.60 38.10
CA ASN A 350 -4.05 -13.13 39.01
C ASN A 350 -2.56 -13.04 38.58
N PRO A 351 -2.10 -12.30 37.55
CA PRO A 351 -0.67 -12.02 37.37
C PRO A 351 -0.29 -10.69 38.01
N LEU A 352 0.67 -10.71 38.94
CA LEU A 352 1.22 -9.50 39.59
C LEU A 352 2.37 -8.86 38.79
N GLU A 353 2.55 -9.23 37.52
CA GLU A 353 3.71 -8.85 36.73
C GLU A 353 3.58 -7.41 36.19
N LYS A 354 4.62 -6.59 36.38
CA LYS A 354 4.79 -5.34 35.62
C LYS A 354 5.49 -5.65 34.31
N LEU A 355 4.91 -5.17 33.21
CA LEU A 355 5.43 -5.46 31.87
C LEU A 355 6.71 -4.64 31.62
N ASP A 356 7.80 -5.33 31.24
CA ASP A 356 9.09 -4.73 30.94
C ASP A 356 9.22 -4.46 29.43
N PHE A 357 8.84 -3.27 29.02
CA PHE A 357 8.87 -2.82 27.62
C PHE A 357 10.29 -2.74 27.05
N SER A 358 11.35 -2.72 27.87
CA SER A 358 12.74 -2.68 27.38
C SER A 358 13.14 -3.95 26.61
N LYS A 359 12.35 -5.02 26.75
CA LYS A 359 12.52 -6.28 26.01
C LYS A 359 11.93 -6.24 24.59
N ALA A 360 11.22 -5.17 24.21
CA ALA A 360 10.56 -5.05 22.91
C ALA A 360 11.56 -4.83 21.75
N SER A 361 12.24 -5.89 21.33
CA SER A 361 13.19 -5.86 20.21
C SER A 361 12.53 -6.07 18.83
N PHE A 362 11.23 -5.86 18.73
CA PHE A 362 10.38 -6.16 17.57
C PHE A 362 9.44 -4.97 17.28
N PRO A 363 9.00 -4.79 16.02
CA PRO A 363 8.06 -3.73 15.67
C PRO A 363 6.68 -3.97 16.31
N VAL A 364 5.97 -2.89 16.59
CA VAL A 364 4.65 -2.94 17.26
C VAL A 364 3.63 -2.07 16.53
N LEU A 365 2.44 -2.60 16.28
CA LEU A 365 1.26 -1.87 15.83
C LEU A 365 0.20 -1.91 16.92
N LEU A 366 -0.26 -0.74 17.38
CA LEU A 366 -1.35 -0.60 18.34
C LEU A 366 -2.54 0.08 17.67
N MET A 367 -3.72 -0.49 17.80
CA MET A 367 -4.97 0.03 17.27
C MET A 367 -6.05 0.05 18.35
N THR A 368 -6.89 1.07 18.36
CA THR A 368 -8.08 1.12 19.21
C THR A 368 -9.19 1.91 18.53
N GLY A 369 -10.45 1.64 18.87
CA GLY A 369 -11.57 2.37 18.31
C GLY A 369 -11.71 3.76 18.92
N GLU A 370 -12.19 4.72 18.11
CA GLU A 370 -12.52 6.08 18.55
C GLU A 370 -13.44 6.11 19.78
N PHE A 371 -14.38 5.17 19.85
CA PHE A 371 -15.38 5.06 20.92
C PHE A 371 -15.07 3.95 21.93
N ASP A 372 -13.85 3.40 21.94
CA ASP A 372 -13.45 2.39 22.91
C ASP A 372 -13.40 3.00 24.33
N ARG A 373 -14.21 2.42 25.23
CA ARG A 373 -14.28 2.83 26.65
C ARG A 373 -13.45 1.94 27.57
N LEU A 374 -13.05 0.76 27.09
CA LEU A 374 -12.29 -0.23 27.85
C LEU A 374 -10.79 -0.07 27.63
N ALA A 375 -10.39 0.34 26.41
CA ALA A 375 -9.02 0.70 26.07
C ALA A 375 -8.99 2.05 25.32
N PRO A 376 -9.28 3.16 26.01
CA PRO A 376 -9.48 4.46 25.37
C PRO A 376 -8.27 4.90 24.53
N PRO A 377 -8.49 5.66 23.42
CA PRO A 377 -7.42 6.18 22.57
C PRO A 377 -6.27 6.85 23.31
N ALA A 378 -6.56 7.60 24.38
CA ALA A 378 -5.54 8.26 25.18
C ALA A 378 -4.61 7.27 25.92
N GLU A 379 -5.15 6.16 26.43
CA GLU A 379 -4.40 5.15 27.15
C GLU A 379 -3.50 4.33 26.20
N ILE A 380 -4.06 3.84 25.09
CA ILE A 380 -3.29 3.06 24.10
C ILE A 380 -2.18 3.92 23.47
N ARG A 381 -2.42 5.23 23.30
CA ARG A 381 -1.38 6.18 22.88
C ARG A 381 -0.25 6.34 23.91
N GLN A 382 -0.56 6.35 25.20
CA GLN A 382 0.49 6.36 26.23
C GLN A 382 1.31 5.07 26.19
N ILE A 383 0.66 3.94 25.93
CA ILE A 383 1.32 2.64 25.80
C ILE A 383 2.20 2.57 24.54
N SER A 384 1.77 3.14 23.42
CA SER A 384 2.63 3.23 22.22
C SER A 384 3.90 4.02 22.50
N HIS A 385 3.81 5.11 23.27
CA HIS A 385 4.98 5.86 23.72
C HIS A 385 5.90 5.02 24.62
N ARG A 386 5.36 4.17 25.50
CA ARG A 386 6.19 3.26 26.32
C ARG A 386 7.03 2.30 25.47
N PHE A 387 6.47 1.74 24.40
CA PHE A 387 7.24 0.93 23.44
C PHE A 387 8.30 1.76 22.70
N PHE A 388 7.93 2.96 22.26
CA PHE A 388 8.82 3.87 21.54
C PHE A 388 10.01 4.31 22.40
N ASP A 389 9.74 4.78 23.62
CA ASP A 389 10.73 5.25 24.58
C ASP A 389 11.64 4.11 25.08
N ALA A 390 11.12 2.88 25.15
CA ALA A 390 11.88 1.68 25.46
C ALA A 390 12.82 1.22 24.33
N GLY A 391 12.73 1.84 23.14
CA GLY A 391 13.62 1.58 22.02
C GLY A 391 13.15 0.50 21.06
N ALA A 392 11.83 0.23 21.00
CA ALA A 392 11.29 -0.64 19.96
C ALA A 392 11.70 -0.14 18.56
N PRO A 393 12.06 -1.05 17.62
CA PRO A 393 12.62 -0.67 16.32
C PRO A 393 11.66 0.16 15.46
N PHE A 394 10.35 -0.04 15.64
CA PHE A 394 9.28 0.73 15.01
C PHE A 394 7.99 0.59 15.83
N VAL A 395 7.27 1.70 16.01
CA VAL A 395 5.95 1.72 16.67
C VAL A 395 4.95 2.42 15.77
N GLN A 396 3.81 1.79 15.52
CA GLN A 396 2.66 2.41 14.89
C GLN A 396 1.48 2.47 15.87
N PHE A 397 0.77 3.59 15.90
CA PHE A 397 -0.44 3.78 16.69
C PHE A 397 -1.56 4.36 15.83
N GLU A 398 -2.74 3.75 15.88
CA GLU A 398 -3.90 4.22 15.11
C GLU A 398 -5.18 4.21 15.94
N VAL A 399 -5.96 5.27 15.80
CA VAL A 399 -7.35 5.34 16.24
C VAL A 399 -8.24 5.03 15.05
N ILE A 400 -8.99 3.94 15.13
CA ILE A 400 -9.92 3.50 14.08
C ILE A 400 -11.20 4.30 14.21
N ALA A 401 -11.51 5.10 13.19
CA ALA A 401 -12.68 5.96 13.18
C ALA A 401 -13.97 5.14 13.23
N ASP A 402 -15.00 5.65 13.90
CA ASP A 402 -16.31 5.00 13.96
C ASP A 402 -16.30 3.53 14.44
N ALA A 403 -15.44 3.22 15.41
CA ALA A 403 -15.32 1.91 16.02
C ALA A 403 -15.33 1.98 17.54
N GLY A 404 -15.92 0.96 18.18
CA GLY A 404 -15.76 0.69 19.62
C GLY A 404 -14.56 -0.20 19.93
N HIS A 405 -14.66 -0.97 21.01
CA HIS A 405 -13.62 -1.85 21.52
C HIS A 405 -13.24 -2.99 20.57
N VAL A 406 -14.18 -3.39 19.71
CA VAL A 406 -14.04 -4.50 18.76
C VAL A 406 -13.84 -3.97 17.34
N CYS A 407 -12.86 -3.08 17.19
CA CYS A 407 -12.59 -2.35 15.94
C CYS A 407 -12.32 -3.26 14.73
N ASN A 408 -11.78 -4.46 14.95
CA ASN A 408 -11.56 -5.46 13.90
C ASN A 408 -12.86 -6.00 13.27
N LEU A 409 -13.97 -5.99 14.03
CA LEU A 409 -15.28 -6.43 13.57
C LEU A 409 -16.13 -5.26 13.04
N GLU A 410 -16.01 -4.08 13.66
CA GLU A 410 -16.78 -2.89 13.27
C GLU A 410 -16.23 -2.24 11.99
N GLN A 411 -14.89 -2.12 11.89
CA GLN A 411 -14.20 -1.49 10.76
C GLN A 411 -13.15 -2.43 10.15
N PRO A 412 -13.56 -3.61 9.65
CA PRO A 412 -12.63 -4.64 9.19
C PRO A 412 -11.76 -4.16 8.03
N MET A 413 -12.28 -3.32 7.14
CA MET A 413 -11.50 -2.82 6.00
C MET A 413 -10.31 -1.98 6.44
N GLU A 414 -10.51 -1.01 7.33
CA GLU A 414 -9.46 -0.13 7.82
C GLU A 414 -8.41 -0.91 8.63
N VAL A 415 -8.87 -1.75 9.56
CA VAL A 415 -8.00 -2.64 10.34
C VAL A 415 -7.18 -3.56 9.43
N ASN A 416 -7.78 -4.14 8.40
CA ASN A 416 -7.07 -5.00 7.46
C ASN A 416 -5.97 -4.26 6.69
N HIS A 417 -6.16 -2.98 6.35
CA HIS A 417 -5.12 -2.19 5.68
C HIS A 417 -3.92 -1.94 6.60
N HIS A 418 -4.17 -1.55 7.85
CA HIS A 418 -3.10 -1.35 8.84
C HIS A 418 -2.33 -2.66 9.09
N ILE A 419 -3.04 -3.76 9.32
CA ILE A 419 -2.41 -5.07 9.52
C ILE A 419 -1.65 -5.47 8.27
N LYS A 420 -2.22 -5.36 7.06
CA LYS A 420 -1.52 -5.72 5.81
C LYS A 420 -0.24 -4.91 5.63
N SER A 421 -0.28 -3.59 5.82
CA SER A 421 0.89 -2.72 5.71
C SER A 421 1.99 -3.14 6.69
N PHE A 422 1.60 -3.48 7.91
CA PHE A 422 2.50 -4.01 8.93
C PHE A 422 3.05 -5.39 8.55
N LEU A 423 2.22 -6.32 8.06
CA LEU A 423 2.65 -7.63 7.59
C LEU A 423 3.61 -7.55 6.39
N ASP A 424 3.38 -6.63 5.46
CA ASP A 424 4.28 -6.38 4.33
C ASP A 424 5.65 -5.83 4.79
N MET A 425 5.68 -5.13 5.93
CA MET A 425 6.91 -4.64 6.56
C MET A 425 7.69 -5.74 7.28
N VAL A 426 7.00 -6.58 8.07
CA VAL A 426 7.63 -7.58 8.96
C VAL A 426 7.81 -8.97 8.32
N GLY A 427 7.00 -9.27 7.30
CA GLY A 427 7.02 -10.54 6.61
C GLY A 427 8.39 -10.81 5.98
N PRO A 428 8.76 -12.08 5.75
CA PRO A 428 9.95 -12.37 4.97
C PRO A 428 9.80 -11.64 3.65
N MET A 429 10.83 -10.90 3.21
CA MET A 429 10.79 -10.20 1.93
C MET A 429 10.24 -11.15 0.88
N ASN A 430 8.96 -11.01 0.55
CA ASN A 430 8.41 -11.62 -0.62
C ASN A 430 9.21 -10.93 -1.71
N LYS A 431 10.10 -11.69 -2.36
CA LYS A 431 10.50 -11.34 -3.72
C LYS A 431 9.17 -11.02 -4.38
N GLN A 432 8.97 -9.76 -4.79
CA GLN A 432 7.81 -9.28 -5.53
C GLN A 432 7.18 -10.46 -6.27
N PRO A 433 5.86 -10.70 -6.11
CA PRO A 433 5.16 -11.93 -6.52
C PRO A 433 5.88 -12.50 -7.72
N ASN A 434 6.61 -13.60 -7.46
CA ASN A 434 7.81 -13.98 -8.17
C ASN A 434 7.61 -13.73 -9.66
N ILE A 435 8.04 -12.55 -10.12
CA ILE A 435 7.86 -12.12 -11.50
C ILE A 435 8.44 -13.28 -12.28
N THR A 436 7.57 -14.01 -12.97
CA THR A 436 7.90 -15.29 -13.59
C THR A 436 9.13 -15.08 -14.44
N ARG A 437 9.90 -16.12 -14.74
CA ARG A 437 11.04 -15.97 -15.66
C ARG A 437 10.61 -15.23 -16.96
N SER A 438 9.36 -15.41 -17.37
CA SER A 438 8.69 -14.66 -18.44
C SER A 438 8.57 -13.17 -18.15
N GLU A 439 7.97 -12.78 -17.02
CA GLU A 439 7.75 -11.37 -16.69
C GLU A 439 9.08 -10.64 -16.35
N LYS A 440 10.10 -11.30 -15.79
CA LYS A 440 11.44 -10.71 -15.57
C LYS A 440 12.13 -10.47 -16.91
N LYS A 441 11.92 -11.39 -17.84
CA LYS A 441 12.38 -11.24 -19.22
C LYS A 441 11.64 -10.10 -19.92
N ALA A 442 10.33 -9.95 -19.70
CA ALA A 442 9.52 -8.86 -20.26
C ALA A 442 9.93 -7.49 -19.70
N ALA A 443 10.07 -7.34 -18.38
CA ALA A 443 10.52 -6.11 -17.75
C ALA A 443 11.92 -5.70 -18.22
N LYS A 444 12.86 -6.66 -18.30
CA LYS A 444 14.19 -6.40 -18.85
C LYS A 444 14.15 -6.01 -20.32
N ARG A 445 13.33 -6.69 -21.13
CA ARG A 445 13.11 -6.35 -22.54
C ARG A 445 12.56 -4.93 -22.68
N LYS A 446 11.57 -4.55 -21.86
CA LYS A 446 11.00 -3.20 -21.84
C LYS A 446 12.07 -2.14 -21.56
N ARG A 447 12.88 -2.30 -20.51
CA ARG A 447 13.99 -1.37 -20.19
C ARG A 447 14.98 -1.21 -21.34
N ILE A 448 15.30 -2.30 -22.04
CA ILE A 448 16.17 -2.26 -23.22
C ILE A 448 15.53 -1.43 -24.34
N LEU A 449 14.24 -1.64 -24.62
CA LEU A 449 13.52 -0.91 -25.67
C LEU A 449 13.38 0.58 -25.33
N ASP A 450 13.09 0.92 -24.08
CA ASP A 450 13.00 2.32 -23.62
C ASP A 450 14.36 3.04 -23.74
N ALA A 451 15.44 2.38 -23.31
CA ALA A 451 16.80 2.92 -23.45
C ALA A 451 17.23 3.10 -24.92
N ALA A 452 16.83 2.16 -25.77
CA ALA A 452 17.10 2.20 -27.20
C ALA A 452 16.30 3.28 -27.91
N LEU A 453 15.04 3.49 -27.53
CA LEU A 453 14.20 4.58 -28.05
C LEU A 453 14.89 5.94 -27.87
N ILE A 454 15.42 6.20 -26.67
CA ILE A 454 16.17 7.42 -26.35
C ILE A 454 17.46 7.52 -27.19
N GLU A 455 18.13 6.39 -27.45
CA GLU A 455 19.37 6.40 -28.24
C GLU A 455 19.10 6.74 -29.71
N PHE A 456 18.09 6.09 -30.29
CA PHE A 456 17.69 6.33 -31.66
C PHE A 456 17.08 7.73 -31.85
N SER A 457 16.36 8.26 -30.85
CA SER A 457 15.80 9.61 -30.92
C SER A 457 16.89 10.68 -30.92
N ARG A 458 17.99 10.48 -30.16
CA ARG A 458 19.09 11.45 -30.04
C ARG A 458 20.12 11.35 -31.16
N ASN A 459 20.53 10.14 -31.51
CA ASN A 459 21.69 9.89 -32.38
C ASN A 459 21.31 9.35 -33.76
N GLY A 460 20.02 9.14 -34.00
CA GLY A 460 19.51 8.56 -35.24
C GLY A 460 19.87 7.10 -35.43
N TYR A 461 19.33 6.50 -36.49
CA TYR A 461 19.53 5.08 -36.77
C TYR A 461 21.01 4.74 -37.04
N SER A 462 21.68 5.53 -37.87
CA SER A 462 23.08 5.29 -38.22
C SER A 462 24.04 5.56 -37.05
N GLY A 463 23.78 6.60 -36.25
CA GLY A 463 24.63 7.03 -35.14
C GLY A 463 24.36 6.34 -33.79
N ALA A 464 23.23 5.65 -33.63
CA ALA A 464 22.90 4.93 -32.40
C ALA A 464 23.93 3.84 -32.05
N SER A 465 24.38 3.84 -30.80
CA SER A 465 25.40 2.92 -30.29
C SER A 465 24.80 1.79 -29.46
N MET A 466 25.09 0.54 -29.84
CA MET A 466 24.72 -0.66 -29.05
C MET A 466 25.30 -0.62 -27.63
N GLN A 467 26.47 0.04 -27.45
CA GLN A 467 27.08 0.19 -26.14
C GLN A 467 26.28 1.16 -25.25
N ALA A 468 25.90 2.31 -25.81
CA ALA A 468 25.12 3.32 -25.08
C ALA A 468 23.74 2.81 -24.69
N ILE A 469 23.10 1.98 -25.55
CA ILE A 469 21.83 1.31 -25.23
C ILE A 469 22.00 0.37 -24.04
N ALA A 470 23.06 -0.46 -24.04
CA ALA A 470 23.31 -1.41 -22.97
C ALA A 470 23.56 -0.73 -21.62
N GLU A 471 24.37 0.33 -21.62
CA GLU A 471 24.67 1.15 -20.44
C GLU A 471 23.40 1.80 -19.87
N ARG A 472 22.61 2.46 -20.72
CA ARG A 472 21.36 3.12 -20.31
C ARG A 472 20.29 2.12 -19.83
N ALA A 473 20.28 0.90 -20.36
CA ALA A 473 19.37 -0.16 -19.95
C ALA A 473 19.85 -0.95 -18.72
N GLU A 474 21.03 -0.62 -18.18
CA GLU A 474 21.70 -1.34 -17.10
C GLU A 474 21.83 -2.84 -17.40
N VAL A 475 22.29 -3.16 -18.60
CA VAL A 475 22.58 -4.54 -19.02
C VAL A 475 23.97 -4.61 -19.63
N SER A 476 24.60 -5.79 -19.59
CA SER A 476 25.85 -5.99 -20.31
C SER A 476 25.60 -5.98 -21.82
N LYS A 477 26.58 -5.53 -22.61
CA LYS A 477 26.52 -5.58 -24.08
C LYS A 477 26.22 -7.00 -24.62
N PRO A 478 26.83 -8.09 -24.11
CA PRO A 478 26.42 -9.44 -24.50
C PRO A 478 24.96 -9.77 -24.15
N THR A 479 24.46 -9.30 -23.01
CA THR A 479 23.04 -9.50 -22.62
C THR A 479 22.08 -8.80 -23.58
N LEU A 480 22.43 -7.60 -24.07
CA LEU A 480 21.63 -6.88 -25.07
C LEU A 480 21.47 -7.70 -26.36
N TYR A 481 22.58 -8.22 -26.90
CA TYR A 481 22.57 -9.08 -28.09
C TYR A 481 21.76 -10.37 -27.87
N GLN A 482 21.85 -10.98 -26.69
CA GLN A 482 21.09 -12.19 -26.37
C GLN A 482 19.58 -11.95 -26.25
N TYR A 483 19.16 -10.77 -25.79
CA TYR A 483 17.76 -10.49 -25.48
C TYR A 483 16.94 -10.01 -26.68
N ILE A 484 17.53 -9.18 -27.54
CA ILE A 484 16.82 -8.58 -28.66
C ILE A 484 17.55 -8.80 -30.00
N GLY A 485 18.89 -8.76 -30.01
CA GLY A 485 19.67 -9.04 -31.21
C GLY A 485 20.52 -7.85 -31.65
N GLN A 486 20.64 -7.67 -32.96
CA GLN A 486 21.39 -6.58 -33.58
C GLN A 486 20.62 -5.26 -33.51
N LYS A 487 21.27 -4.17 -33.93
CA LYS A 487 20.68 -2.82 -33.95
C LYS A 487 19.33 -2.79 -34.69
N ASP A 488 19.25 -3.50 -35.82
CA ASP A 488 18.06 -3.62 -36.66
C ASP A 488 16.91 -4.33 -35.92
N ASP A 489 17.23 -5.38 -35.15
CA ASP A 489 16.25 -6.14 -34.37
C ASP A 489 15.69 -5.29 -33.22
N ILE A 490 16.54 -4.49 -32.57
CA ILE A 490 16.12 -3.55 -31.54
C ILE A 490 15.22 -2.48 -32.13
N PHE A 491 15.61 -1.91 -33.27
CA PHE A 491 14.81 -0.90 -33.94
C PHE A 491 13.44 -1.45 -34.33
N ARG A 492 13.36 -2.63 -34.95
CA ARG A 492 12.08 -3.30 -35.26
C ARG A 492 11.25 -3.57 -34.00
N ALA A 493 11.87 -4.04 -32.92
CA ALA A 493 11.16 -4.32 -31.68
C ALA A 493 10.58 -3.06 -31.02
N ILE A 494 11.21 -1.90 -31.18
CA ILE A 494 10.65 -0.61 -30.76
C ILE A 494 9.39 -0.29 -31.59
N LEU A 495 9.45 -0.46 -32.92
CA LEU A 495 8.31 -0.21 -33.80
C LEU A 495 7.13 -1.14 -33.50
N GLU A 496 7.40 -2.41 -33.22
CA GLU A 496 6.38 -3.38 -32.81
C GLU A 496 5.74 -3.02 -31.47
N ALA A 497 6.54 -2.62 -30.48
CA ALA A 497 6.04 -2.18 -29.17
C ALA A 497 5.20 -0.90 -29.30
N GLY A 498 5.61 0.01 -30.19
CA GLY A 498 4.86 1.20 -30.52
C GLY A 498 3.51 0.92 -31.16
N ARG A 499 3.47 0.03 -32.15
CA ARG A 499 2.23 -0.47 -32.76
C ARG A 499 1.29 -1.05 -31.71
N ALA A 500 1.79 -1.91 -30.83
CA ALA A 500 0.98 -2.53 -29.79
C ALA A 500 0.34 -1.49 -28.87
N LYS A 501 1.07 -0.43 -28.49
CA LYS A 501 0.51 0.70 -27.71
C LYS A 501 -0.62 1.43 -28.43
N ILE A 502 -0.50 1.65 -29.74
CA ILE A 502 -1.55 2.30 -30.55
C ILE A 502 -2.80 1.41 -30.62
N LEU A 503 -2.63 0.10 -30.75
CA LEU A 503 -3.73 -0.85 -30.93
C LEU A 503 -4.37 -1.34 -29.63
N ALA A 504 -3.76 -1.05 -28.47
CA ALA A 504 -4.21 -1.54 -27.17
C ALA A 504 -5.67 -1.18 -26.84
N ALA A 505 -6.15 -0.02 -27.30
CA ALA A 505 -7.55 0.40 -27.14
C ALA A 505 -8.55 -0.55 -27.83
N PHE A 506 -8.12 -1.32 -28.84
CA PHE A 506 -8.94 -2.28 -29.57
C PHE A 506 -8.81 -3.72 -29.04
N GLU A 507 -8.05 -3.94 -27.96
CA GLU A 507 -7.93 -5.24 -27.31
C GLU A 507 -9.07 -5.43 -26.29
N ASN A 508 -9.78 -6.56 -26.33
CA ASN A 508 -10.90 -6.91 -25.43
C ASN A 508 -12.08 -5.91 -25.48
N THR A 509 -12.59 -5.64 -26.67
CA THR A 509 -13.69 -4.69 -26.91
C THR A 509 -15.10 -5.31 -26.89
N ASP A 510 -15.22 -6.62 -26.66
CA ASP A 510 -16.47 -7.37 -26.86
C ASP A 510 -17.66 -6.90 -25.99
N GLU A 511 -17.38 -6.17 -24.91
CA GLU A 511 -18.39 -5.59 -24.00
C GLU A 511 -18.37 -4.05 -23.96
N GLN A 512 -17.57 -3.39 -24.79
CA GLN A 512 -17.35 -1.93 -24.72
C GLN A 512 -18.12 -1.18 -25.81
N ASP A 513 -18.61 0.01 -25.47
CA ASP A 513 -19.31 0.90 -26.40
C ASP A 513 -18.38 1.48 -27.47
N LEU A 514 -18.83 1.51 -28.74
CA LEU A 514 -18.06 2.04 -29.88
C LEU A 514 -17.47 3.43 -29.60
N THR A 515 -18.27 4.34 -29.05
CA THR A 515 -17.86 5.74 -28.83
C THR A 515 -16.78 5.82 -27.75
N PHE A 516 -16.89 4.99 -26.71
CA PHE A 516 -15.88 4.87 -25.67
C PHE A 516 -14.56 4.31 -26.21
N VAL A 517 -14.62 3.26 -27.04
CA VAL A 517 -13.42 2.66 -27.63
C VAL A 517 -12.70 3.65 -28.57
N LEU A 518 -13.44 4.37 -29.42
CA LEU A 518 -12.85 5.39 -30.30
C LEU A 518 -12.26 6.57 -29.52
N TRP A 519 -12.90 6.95 -28.40
CA TRP A 519 -12.43 7.98 -27.48
C TRP A 519 -11.11 7.58 -26.79
N GLU A 520 -11.07 6.38 -26.20
CA GLU A 520 -9.86 5.78 -25.61
C GLU A 520 -8.72 5.70 -26.61
N PHE A 521 -8.99 5.15 -27.79
CA PHE A 521 -8.03 5.05 -28.89
C PHE A 521 -7.43 6.43 -29.23
N SER A 522 -8.27 7.45 -29.32
CA SER A 522 -7.81 8.80 -29.72
C SER A 522 -6.82 9.39 -28.72
N TRP A 523 -7.07 9.23 -27.41
CA TRP A 523 -6.17 9.70 -26.36
C TRP A 523 -4.89 8.86 -26.27
N GLN A 524 -5.00 7.54 -26.40
CA GLN A 524 -3.83 6.65 -26.41
C GLN A 524 -2.95 6.92 -27.63
N TYR A 525 -3.55 7.14 -28.79
CA TYR A 525 -2.85 7.52 -30.00
C TYR A 525 -2.14 8.86 -29.82
N ALA A 526 -2.81 9.87 -29.27
CA ALA A 526 -2.22 11.18 -28.98
C ALA A 526 -1.02 11.09 -28.03
N ASP A 527 -1.14 10.36 -26.92
CA ASP A 527 -0.05 10.10 -25.98
C ASP A 527 1.17 9.50 -26.67
N TYR A 528 0.94 8.54 -27.58
CA TYR A 528 2.01 7.86 -28.26
C TYR A 528 2.69 8.77 -29.29
N VAL A 529 1.95 9.35 -30.24
CA VAL A 529 2.59 10.06 -31.37
C VAL A 529 3.07 11.46 -31.06
N LEU A 530 2.57 12.08 -29.99
CA LEU A 530 3.05 13.39 -29.52
C LEU A 530 4.18 13.27 -28.50
N HIS A 531 4.53 12.06 -28.09
CA HIS A 531 5.70 11.84 -27.22
C HIS A 531 6.98 12.38 -27.89
N PRO A 532 7.81 13.18 -27.20
CA PRO A 532 8.99 13.82 -27.78
C PRO A 532 9.93 12.86 -28.52
N ASP A 533 10.15 11.66 -27.96
CA ASP A 533 11.00 10.64 -28.58
C ASP A 533 10.41 10.10 -29.90
N ASN A 534 9.09 9.88 -29.96
CA ASN A 534 8.42 9.36 -31.15
C ASN A 534 8.34 10.41 -32.26
N LEU A 535 8.12 11.68 -31.90
CA LEU A 535 8.23 12.81 -32.84
C LEU A 535 9.64 12.93 -33.40
N SER A 536 10.66 12.74 -32.56
CA SER A 536 12.07 12.79 -32.99
C SER A 536 12.41 11.68 -33.96
N ILE A 537 11.94 10.45 -33.71
CA ILE A 537 12.09 9.33 -34.64
C ILE A 537 11.35 9.60 -35.96
N ALA A 538 10.12 10.12 -35.90
CA ALA A 538 9.37 10.46 -37.11
C ALA A 538 10.09 11.51 -37.97
N ARG A 539 10.62 12.57 -37.36
CA ARG A 539 11.46 13.57 -38.07
C ARG A 539 12.70 12.92 -38.69
N LEU A 540 13.34 12.03 -37.95
CA LEU A 540 14.52 11.32 -38.42
C LEU A 540 14.20 10.46 -39.65
N MET A 541 13.12 9.68 -39.60
CA MET A 541 12.69 8.86 -40.75
C MET A 541 12.35 9.70 -41.98
N ILE A 542 11.69 10.85 -41.79
CA ILE A 542 11.40 11.78 -42.88
C ILE A 542 12.70 12.33 -43.48
N GLY A 543 13.65 12.76 -42.65
CA GLY A 543 14.93 13.31 -43.11
C GLY A 543 15.87 12.28 -43.75
N GLU A 544 15.75 11.01 -43.36
CA GLU A 544 16.61 9.91 -43.80
C GLU A 544 16.05 9.15 -45.02
N ALA A 545 14.82 9.45 -45.45
CA ALA A 545 14.12 8.72 -46.52
C ALA A 545 14.90 8.64 -47.84
N LEU A 546 15.69 9.66 -48.19
CA LEU A 546 16.52 9.66 -49.41
C LEU A 546 17.85 8.92 -49.24
N ARG A 547 18.33 8.76 -48.01
CA ARG A 547 19.66 8.20 -47.72
C ARG A 547 19.59 6.71 -47.41
N VAL A 548 18.54 6.28 -46.73
CA VAL A 548 18.33 4.88 -46.31
C VAL A 548 16.89 4.42 -46.58
N PRO A 549 16.48 4.35 -47.88
CA PRO A 549 15.09 4.08 -48.26
C PRO A 549 14.57 2.73 -47.71
N ASP A 550 15.41 1.69 -47.66
CA ASP A 550 15.03 0.37 -47.16
C ASP A 550 14.66 0.39 -45.66
N ILE A 551 15.32 1.23 -44.86
CA ILE A 551 15.03 1.37 -43.43
C ILE A 551 13.71 2.11 -43.22
N VAL A 552 13.40 3.10 -44.06
CA VAL A 552 12.15 3.86 -44.00
C VAL A 552 10.96 3.03 -44.51
N SER A 553 11.14 2.21 -45.56
CA SER A 553 10.13 1.23 -45.98
C SER A 553 9.87 0.22 -44.87
N SER A 554 10.92 -0.35 -44.26
CA SER A 554 10.77 -1.27 -43.12
C SER A 554 10.09 -0.61 -41.92
N PHE A 555 10.37 0.68 -41.66
CA PHE A 555 9.70 1.45 -40.62
C PHE A 555 8.18 1.54 -40.88
N ASN A 556 7.80 1.92 -42.11
CA ASN A 556 6.41 2.06 -42.50
C ASN A 556 5.65 0.73 -42.41
N GLU A 557 6.25 -0.34 -42.96
CA GLU A 557 5.66 -1.68 -43.01
C GLU A 557 5.54 -2.36 -41.64
N THR A 558 6.42 -2.02 -40.68
CA THR A 558 6.43 -2.66 -39.35
C THR A 558 5.58 -1.91 -38.32
N GLY A 559 5.53 -0.57 -38.43
CA GLY A 559 4.81 0.32 -37.52
C GLY A 559 3.51 0.88 -38.12
N PRO A 560 3.54 2.05 -38.77
CA PRO A 560 2.34 2.78 -39.21
C PRO A 560 1.36 1.96 -40.05
N ALA A 561 1.82 1.27 -41.12
CA ALA A 561 0.92 0.52 -42.00
C ALA A 561 0.21 -0.64 -41.27
N LYS A 562 0.89 -1.29 -40.33
CA LYS A 562 0.29 -2.36 -39.51
C LYS A 562 -0.63 -1.82 -38.43
N ALA A 563 -0.33 -0.67 -37.84
CA ALA A 563 -1.28 0.02 -36.96
C ALA A 563 -2.55 0.39 -37.73
N GLN A 564 -2.42 0.92 -38.96
CA GLN A 564 -3.55 1.19 -39.85
C GLN A 564 -4.41 -0.04 -40.10
N ALA A 565 -3.77 -1.15 -40.46
CA ALA A 565 -4.46 -2.42 -40.70
C ALA A 565 -5.24 -2.90 -39.46
N GLY A 566 -4.70 -2.67 -38.25
CA GLY A 566 -5.38 -2.99 -37.00
C GLY A 566 -6.62 -2.11 -36.76
N VAL A 567 -6.53 -0.80 -37.02
CA VAL A 567 -7.70 0.09 -36.96
C VAL A 567 -8.76 -0.35 -37.98
N ALA A 568 -8.36 -0.62 -39.22
CA ALA A 568 -9.27 -1.08 -40.28
C ALA A 568 -9.99 -2.39 -39.89
N ALA A 569 -9.27 -3.34 -39.30
CA ALA A 569 -9.85 -4.60 -38.82
C ALA A 569 -10.88 -4.41 -37.69
N TYR A 570 -10.61 -3.50 -36.75
CA TYR A 570 -11.58 -3.13 -35.73
C TYR A 570 -12.84 -2.51 -36.34
N LEU A 571 -12.67 -1.52 -37.21
CA LEU A 571 -13.80 -0.85 -37.89
C LEU A 571 -14.63 -1.85 -38.72
N GLU A 572 -13.98 -2.80 -39.39
CA GLU A 572 -14.64 -3.88 -40.13
C GLU A 572 -15.49 -4.78 -39.22
N THR A 573 -15.01 -5.05 -38.00
CA THR A 573 -15.79 -5.78 -36.98
C THR A 573 -17.04 -4.99 -36.58
N GLN A 574 -16.91 -3.68 -36.40
CA GLN A 574 -18.03 -2.80 -36.07
C GLN A 574 -19.03 -2.66 -37.23
N ARG A 575 -18.56 -2.69 -38.48
CA ARG A 575 -19.42 -2.76 -39.68
C ARG A 575 -20.22 -4.05 -39.72
N ASN A 576 -19.57 -5.20 -39.46
CA ASN A 576 -20.22 -6.50 -39.44
C ASN A 576 -21.26 -6.62 -38.29
N ALA A 577 -21.03 -5.93 -37.18
CA ALA A 577 -21.99 -5.78 -36.09
C ALA A 577 -23.11 -4.76 -36.36
N GLY A 578 -23.05 -4.03 -37.48
CA GLY A 578 -24.06 -3.06 -37.90
C GLY A 578 -23.92 -1.69 -37.24
N HIS A 579 -22.82 -1.39 -36.54
CA HIS A 579 -22.59 -0.09 -35.90
C HIS A 579 -22.02 0.97 -36.85
N LEU A 580 -21.32 0.55 -37.91
CA LEU A 580 -20.74 1.44 -38.92
C LEU A 580 -21.16 1.06 -40.35
N ILE A 581 -21.18 2.05 -41.25
CA ILE A 581 -21.54 1.89 -42.66
C ILE A 581 -20.45 2.51 -43.54
N PHE A 582 -19.68 1.68 -44.26
CA PHE A 582 -18.68 2.11 -45.24
C PHE A 582 -18.41 1.02 -46.28
N GLU A 583 -17.82 1.38 -47.41
CA GLU A 583 -17.44 0.45 -48.49
C GLU A 583 -16.01 -0.11 -48.32
N ASP A 584 -15.07 0.71 -47.83
CA ASP A 584 -13.66 0.35 -47.67
C ASP A 584 -13.20 0.66 -46.24
N SER A 585 -12.84 -0.40 -45.48
CA SER A 585 -12.36 -0.30 -44.11
C SER A 585 -11.01 0.40 -43.99
N TRP A 586 -10.16 0.29 -45.01
CA TRP A 586 -8.86 0.96 -45.03
C TRP A 586 -9.03 2.47 -45.14
N LEU A 587 -9.89 2.92 -46.07
CA LEU A 587 -10.20 4.33 -46.24
C LEU A 587 -10.92 4.91 -45.01
N ALA A 588 -11.84 4.16 -44.41
CA ALA A 588 -12.48 4.58 -43.16
C ALA A 588 -11.44 4.76 -42.02
N ALA A 589 -10.48 3.84 -41.90
CA ALA A 589 -9.39 3.97 -40.95
C ALA A 589 -8.51 5.20 -41.23
N GLU A 590 -8.20 5.52 -42.49
CA GLU A 590 -7.47 6.74 -42.87
C GLU A 590 -8.20 8.01 -42.43
N HIS A 591 -9.51 8.06 -42.66
CA HIS A 591 -10.32 9.19 -42.24
C HIS A 591 -10.34 9.35 -40.74
N LEU A 592 -10.60 8.28 -39.98
CA LEU A 592 -10.56 8.32 -38.51
C LEU A 592 -9.21 8.87 -38.05
N TRP A 593 -8.13 8.30 -38.57
CA TRP A 593 -6.78 8.64 -38.14
C TRP A 593 -6.39 10.08 -38.45
N ALA A 594 -6.79 10.57 -39.61
CA ALA A 594 -6.51 11.93 -40.05
C ALA A 594 -7.31 12.96 -39.25
N LEU A 595 -8.58 12.68 -38.99
CA LEU A 595 -9.52 13.61 -38.36
C LEU A 595 -9.20 13.87 -36.89
N ILE A 596 -8.70 12.89 -36.15
CA ILE A 596 -8.49 13.02 -34.70
C ILE A 596 -7.22 13.79 -34.29
N LEU A 597 -6.18 13.83 -35.14
CA LEU A 597 -4.87 14.36 -34.67
C LEU A 597 -3.89 14.88 -35.75
N SER A 598 -4.17 14.82 -37.05
CA SER A 598 -3.16 15.18 -38.07
C SER A 598 -2.65 16.62 -37.96
N GLY A 599 -3.52 17.57 -37.64
CA GLY A 599 -3.14 18.98 -37.45
C GLY A 599 -2.14 19.17 -36.30
N PRO A 600 -2.51 18.84 -35.04
CA PRO A 600 -1.63 18.96 -33.89
C PRO A 600 -0.32 18.17 -34.05
N ARG A 601 -0.37 16.95 -34.60
CA ARG A 601 0.82 16.13 -34.82
C ARG A 601 1.78 16.77 -35.83
N ASN A 602 1.28 17.28 -36.95
CA ASN A 602 2.11 17.94 -37.95
C ASN A 602 2.72 19.23 -37.41
N ALA A 603 1.97 20.01 -36.64
CA ALA A 603 2.49 21.18 -35.94
C ALA A 603 3.62 20.79 -34.97
N ALA A 604 3.42 19.74 -34.16
CA ALA A 604 4.44 19.24 -33.25
C ALA A 604 5.69 18.74 -33.99
N LEU A 605 5.55 18.12 -35.17
CA LEU A 605 6.70 17.74 -36.02
C LEU A 605 7.51 18.95 -36.49
N HIS A 606 6.87 20.07 -36.82
CA HIS A 606 7.56 21.30 -37.24
C HIS A 606 8.12 22.12 -36.08
N PHE A 607 7.45 22.11 -34.92
CA PHE A 607 7.76 22.96 -33.77
C PHE A 607 8.01 22.13 -32.49
N PRO A 608 9.23 21.58 -32.32
CA PRO A 608 9.53 20.61 -31.25
C PRO A 608 9.37 21.12 -29.81
N ASN A 609 9.44 22.44 -29.61
CA ASN A 609 9.32 23.07 -28.28
C ASN A 609 7.89 23.53 -27.96
N ASN A 610 6.93 23.27 -28.83
CA ASN A 610 5.55 23.72 -28.68
C ASN A 610 4.59 22.54 -28.85
N LEU A 611 4.52 21.68 -27.83
CA LEU A 611 3.61 20.55 -27.81
C LEU A 611 2.22 21.01 -27.34
N PRO A 612 1.14 20.52 -27.97
CA PRO A 612 -0.22 20.88 -27.57
C PRO A 612 -0.53 20.30 -26.19
N SER A 613 -1.23 21.07 -25.36
CA SER A 613 -1.78 20.61 -24.09
C SER A 613 -3.03 19.75 -24.31
N ASP A 614 -3.48 19.06 -23.26
CA ASP A 614 -4.75 18.32 -23.30
C ASP A 614 -5.94 19.24 -23.63
N GLN A 615 -5.90 20.52 -23.20
CA GLN A 615 -6.91 21.52 -23.53
C GLN A 615 -6.92 21.87 -25.02
N ASP A 616 -5.75 21.85 -25.67
CA ASP A 616 -5.62 22.08 -27.11
C ASP A 616 -6.06 20.86 -27.94
N LEU A 617 -5.83 19.65 -27.41
CA LEU A 617 -6.14 18.38 -28.10
C LEU A 617 -7.61 18.00 -28.01
N LEU A 618 -8.26 18.25 -26.87
CA LEU A 618 -9.66 17.91 -26.62
C LEU A 618 -10.61 18.36 -27.74
N PRO A 619 -10.65 19.63 -28.17
CA PRO A 619 -11.57 20.06 -29.22
C PRO A 619 -11.24 19.43 -30.59
N VAL A 620 -9.97 19.10 -30.85
CA VAL A 620 -9.53 18.47 -32.10
C VAL A 620 -9.98 17.00 -32.13
N ILE A 621 -9.73 16.25 -31.07
CA ILE A 621 -10.13 14.84 -30.94
C ILE A 621 -11.66 14.73 -31.00
N LEU A 622 -12.36 15.53 -30.18
CA LEU A 622 -13.82 15.51 -30.14
C LEU A 622 -14.42 15.90 -31.49
N GLY A 623 -13.91 16.96 -32.12
CA GLY A 623 -14.34 17.39 -33.45
C GLY A 623 -14.08 16.34 -34.52
N GLY A 624 -12.92 15.69 -34.48
CA GLY A 624 -12.53 14.63 -35.39
C GLY A 624 -13.42 13.39 -35.28
N LEU A 625 -13.70 12.95 -34.04
CA LEU A 625 -14.62 11.83 -33.79
C LEU A 625 -16.04 12.16 -34.22
N LYS A 626 -16.55 13.36 -33.94
CA LYS A 626 -17.87 13.80 -34.42
C LYS A 626 -17.95 13.81 -35.95
N ALA A 627 -16.91 14.27 -36.63
CA ALA A 627 -16.85 14.25 -38.09
C ALA A 627 -16.85 12.81 -38.63
N PHE A 628 -16.09 11.91 -37.99
CA PHE A 628 -16.07 10.49 -38.34
C PHE A 628 -17.43 9.82 -38.15
N LEU A 629 -18.08 10.00 -36.99
CA LEU A 629 -19.39 9.42 -36.70
C LEU A 629 -20.47 9.94 -37.66
N ARG A 630 -20.46 11.22 -38.02
CA ARG A 630 -21.39 11.77 -39.04
C ARG A 630 -21.22 11.13 -40.41
N ALA A 631 -20.01 10.67 -40.74
CA ALA A 631 -19.73 10.03 -42.02
C ALA A 631 -20.08 8.53 -42.01
N TYR A 632 -19.93 7.86 -40.86
CA TYR A 632 -19.87 6.39 -40.82
C TYR A 632 -20.79 5.70 -39.81
N SER A 633 -21.38 6.39 -38.83
CA SER A 633 -22.27 5.75 -37.85
C SER A 633 -23.59 5.32 -38.47
N SER A 634 -24.09 4.13 -38.09
CA SER A 634 -25.44 3.68 -38.42
C SER A 634 -26.51 4.23 -37.46
N ASN A 635 -26.11 4.76 -36.30
CA ASN A 635 -26.99 5.33 -35.27
C ASN A 635 -26.43 6.66 -34.74
N LEU A 636 -26.41 7.64 -35.64
CA LEU A 636 -25.72 8.92 -35.45
C LEU A 636 -26.15 9.66 -34.17
N GLU A 637 -27.45 9.78 -33.91
CA GLU A 637 -27.95 10.55 -32.76
C GLU A 637 -27.46 9.97 -31.44
N THR A 638 -27.58 8.64 -31.28
CA THR A 638 -27.14 7.93 -30.07
C THR A 638 -25.63 8.04 -29.87
N ASP A 639 -24.85 7.87 -30.94
CA ASP A 639 -23.38 7.87 -30.83
C ASP A 639 -22.82 9.27 -30.53
N ILE A 640 -23.46 10.33 -31.05
CA ILE A 640 -23.07 11.71 -30.73
C ILE A 640 -23.40 12.04 -29.27
N GLU A 641 -24.58 11.63 -28.78
CA GLU A 641 -24.97 11.83 -27.38
C GLU A 641 -24.00 11.14 -26.40
N LYS A 642 -23.64 9.88 -26.68
CA LYS A 642 -22.67 9.13 -25.86
C LYS A 642 -21.29 9.77 -25.90
N LEU A 643 -20.82 10.21 -27.06
CA LEU A 643 -19.54 10.89 -27.19
C LEU A 643 -19.53 12.23 -26.43
N ASP A 644 -20.63 12.99 -26.46
CA ASP A 644 -20.75 14.24 -25.71
C ASP A 644 -20.77 14.02 -24.20
N ALA A 645 -21.35 12.91 -23.73
CA ALA A 645 -21.27 12.52 -22.32
C ALA A 645 -19.84 12.20 -21.85
N LEU A 646 -18.97 11.71 -22.75
CA LEU A 646 -17.54 11.47 -22.47
C LEU A 646 -16.70 12.76 -22.54
N GLY A 647 -17.11 13.72 -23.36
CA GLY A 647 -16.34 14.90 -23.81
C GLY A 647 -16.01 15.98 -22.78
N VAL A 648 -16.09 15.70 -21.48
CA VAL A 648 -15.79 16.66 -20.41
C VAL A 648 -14.44 16.38 -19.74
N GLN A 649 -13.93 15.13 -19.76
CA GLN A 649 -12.67 14.76 -19.13
C GLN A 649 -11.92 13.65 -19.89
N ARG A 650 -10.58 13.71 -19.86
CA ARG A 650 -9.70 12.66 -20.40
C ARG A 650 -9.90 11.34 -19.65
N PRO A 651 -9.84 10.18 -20.31
CA PRO A 651 -9.93 8.91 -19.59
C PRO A 651 -8.78 8.66 -18.62
N GLN A 652 -9.07 7.95 -17.52
CA GLN A 652 -8.04 7.51 -16.58
C GLN A 652 -7.06 6.55 -17.28
N ARG A 653 -5.75 6.85 -17.22
CA ARG A 653 -4.72 5.93 -17.73
C ARG A 653 -4.81 4.60 -16.97
N ARG A 654 -5.22 3.52 -17.66
CA ARG A 654 -5.08 2.16 -17.13
C ARG A 654 -3.58 1.88 -16.92
N SER A 655 -3.19 1.55 -15.69
CA SER A 655 -1.80 1.34 -15.26
C SER A 655 -1.19 0.07 -15.82
#